data_AF-A0A661TK18-F1
#
_entry.id   AF-A0A661TK18-F1
#
_cell.length_a   1.000
_cell.length_b   1.000
_cell.length_c   1.000
_cell.angle_alpha   90.00
_cell.angle_beta   90.00
_cell.angle_gamma   90.00
#
_symmetry.space_group_name_H-M   'P 1'
#
loop_
_entity.id
_entity.type
_entity.pdbx_description
1 polymer ?
#
loop_
_entity_poly.entity_id
_entity_poly.type
_entity_poly.pdbx_seq_one_letter_code
_entity_poly.pdbx_strand_id
1 'polypeptide(L)'
;GRKGEENKFNKKFGVYYTPREIVHYMCQKSLINYLHTVVNQELRKQPVRAPKQIKLIGPKEPEQLGFHTDKEVVDKKAIEELIKYGEQFTENEAIALIKEQNIEEGKQKSSKTKPQLSESIRKNAKLIDAKLADIRVCDPAVGSSAFPVGMMAEIVKARNVLSVYINEQNRKPYNFKRECIEKSIYGVDIDPGAVEIAKLRLWLSLIVDEEDITKIRPLPNLDYKIMQGNSLIEILKLEFLAGTIDQKKNDLVKQLKKAKDELFGISNPSFKDKKRKEVESLITRIIAHDKKVAIQKLKSKIDSINSQQKLFKNEKITDADRKRIFELEQKIQGIESLKLPSPSEHFEWHINFVEVFDEKDGFDVVIANPPYVRQEKIRDQKQLLEKQGYEVYNSTSDLYTYFYERSYHILKPEGFSCFISSNKWMRAKYGKKLRRFFKEKTTLKQIIDFNGYQVFEATVDTDILLFKKTKPSGNIVNILNIQPDFTPATDITTYFNSHKLEMKQSDFDSNCFTFADETTINLKKKIEEKGIPLKNWDIKICFGIKTGFNKAFIITTEKRDEILANCRTQEERKMTEQIIKPVLRGRNIYRYGYKWAELWLIRIESRWTNQNRNKRAPEIFFKKIYPAVHKHLKIFGNTRGKGKGLYNRDDQGDYWWELRDCNYYPEFEKSKIVYSDIADKLLFAYDGQKIYTNNTVYFLNTGNKYLLAVLNSMAIDFYYRQISSQLGNAALRAFTIYVEQLPIPKISESDQKPFIELVDCILAITKDDDYLENPAKQTRVHDYERQIDQMVYKLYDLTEEEIKIIEGENK
;
A
#
# COMPACT_ATOMS: atom_id res chain seq x y z
N GLY A 1 -25.81 12.31 -2.80
CA GLY A 1 -26.71 13.09 -3.69
C GLY A 1 -26.03 13.51 -4.99
N ARG A 2 -24.98 14.32 -4.95
CA ARG A 2 -24.23 14.74 -6.15
C ARG A 2 -22.95 13.90 -6.30
N LYS A 3 -22.97 12.86 -7.16
CA LYS A 3 -21.82 11.96 -7.41
C LYS A 3 -20.51 12.71 -7.74
N GLY A 4 -20.60 13.88 -8.37
CA GLY A 4 -19.43 14.71 -8.68
C GLY A 4 -18.79 15.39 -7.45
N GLU A 5 -19.58 15.76 -6.44
CA GLU A 5 -19.07 16.36 -5.19
C GLU A 5 -18.49 15.29 -4.26
N GLU A 6 -19.14 14.13 -4.20
CA GLU A 6 -18.64 12.94 -3.49
C GLU A 6 -17.28 12.48 -4.05
N ASN A 7 -17.15 12.38 -5.37
CA ASN A 7 -15.86 12.06 -6.00
C ASN A 7 -14.76 13.09 -5.70
N LYS A 8 -15.11 14.38 -5.58
CA LYS A 8 -14.16 15.42 -5.17
C LYS A 8 -13.79 15.28 -3.70
N PHE A 9 -14.74 14.99 -2.82
CA PHE A 9 -14.53 14.74 -1.40
C PHE A 9 -13.61 13.52 -1.18
N ASN A 10 -13.95 12.38 -1.80
CA ASN A 10 -13.19 11.13 -1.72
C ASN A 10 -11.75 11.33 -2.21
N LYS A 11 -11.55 12.02 -3.34
CA LYS A 11 -10.20 12.38 -3.81
C LYS A 11 -9.48 13.38 -2.91
N LYS A 12 -10.21 14.27 -2.22
CA LYS A 12 -9.63 15.26 -1.32
C LYS A 12 -9.05 14.59 -0.08
N PHE A 13 -9.84 13.74 0.57
CA PHE A 13 -9.55 13.12 1.86
C PHE A 13 -9.01 11.68 1.76
N GLY A 14 -9.00 11.08 0.56
CA GLY A 14 -8.52 9.72 0.35
C GLY A 14 -9.42 8.64 0.95
N VAL A 15 -10.71 8.92 1.12
CA VAL A 15 -11.69 8.01 1.73
C VAL A 15 -12.49 7.32 0.62
N TYR A 16 -12.54 5.99 0.64
CA TYR A 16 -13.22 5.17 -0.35
C TYR A 16 -14.09 4.10 0.33
N TYR A 17 -15.31 3.90 -0.18
CA TYR A 17 -16.18 2.85 0.32
C TYR A 17 -15.70 1.48 -0.18
N THR A 18 -15.54 0.53 0.73
CA THR A 18 -15.08 -0.83 0.39
C THR A 18 -16.28 -1.69 -0.03
N PRO A 19 -16.24 -2.34 -1.22
CA PRO A 19 -17.29 -3.26 -1.64
C PRO A 19 -17.55 -4.36 -0.61
N ARG A 20 -18.80 -4.78 -0.50
CA ARG A 20 -19.25 -5.72 0.53
C ARG A 20 -18.53 -7.06 0.42
N GLU A 21 -18.29 -7.52 -0.80
CA GLU A 21 -17.60 -8.76 -1.14
C GLU A 21 -16.16 -8.74 -0.61
N ILE A 22 -15.46 -7.61 -0.78
CA ILE A 22 -14.10 -7.41 -0.26
C ILE A 22 -14.09 -7.33 1.27
N VAL A 23 -15.07 -6.66 1.88
CA VAL A 23 -15.22 -6.61 3.34
C VAL A 23 -15.38 -8.03 3.91
N HIS A 24 -16.32 -8.82 3.39
CA HIS A 24 -16.52 -10.19 3.84
C HIS A 24 -15.27 -11.04 3.63
N TYR A 25 -14.63 -10.95 2.46
CA TYR A 25 -13.38 -11.66 2.19
C TYR A 25 -12.29 -11.38 3.24
N MET A 26 -12.02 -10.10 3.51
CA MET A 26 -10.99 -9.70 4.47
C MET A 26 -11.34 -10.14 5.89
N CYS A 27 -12.61 -10.05 6.29
CA CYS A 27 -13.08 -10.53 7.59
C CYS A 27 -12.91 -12.05 7.72
N GLN A 28 -13.35 -12.82 6.73
CA GLN A 28 -13.21 -14.29 6.71
C GLN A 28 -11.75 -14.72 6.78
N LYS A 29 -10.87 -14.16 5.93
CA LYS A 29 -9.45 -14.52 5.95
C LYS A 29 -8.78 -14.15 7.28
N SER A 30 -9.15 -13.03 7.89
CA SER A 30 -8.65 -12.65 9.22
C SER A 30 -9.12 -13.66 10.29
N LEU A 31 -10.41 -14.02 10.28
CA LEU A 31 -11.01 -14.94 11.25
C LEU A 31 -10.44 -16.36 11.13
N ILE A 32 -10.28 -16.87 9.90
CA ILE A 32 -9.69 -18.18 9.63
C ILE A 32 -8.27 -18.28 10.18
N ASN A 33 -7.44 -17.26 9.93
CA ASN A 33 -6.04 -17.28 10.40
C ASN A 33 -5.93 -17.06 11.92
N TYR A 34 -6.80 -16.23 12.50
CA TYR A 34 -6.93 -16.08 13.95
C TYR A 34 -7.28 -17.41 14.61
N LEU A 35 -8.42 -18.03 14.23
CA LEU A 35 -8.91 -19.27 14.82
C LEU A 35 -7.89 -20.41 14.68
N HIS A 36 -7.33 -20.58 13.48
CA HIS A 36 -6.32 -21.61 13.25
C HIS A 36 -5.09 -21.44 14.16
N THR A 37 -4.74 -20.20 14.51
CA THR A 37 -3.63 -19.92 15.42
C THR A 37 -4.03 -20.19 16.87
N VAL A 38 -5.11 -19.56 17.36
CA VAL A 38 -5.42 -19.56 18.80
C VAL A 38 -6.02 -20.88 19.28
N VAL A 39 -6.80 -21.57 18.45
CA VAL A 39 -7.37 -22.88 18.80
C VAL A 39 -6.25 -23.91 18.93
N ASN A 40 -5.36 -23.98 17.93
CA ASN A 40 -4.24 -24.93 17.95
C ASN A 40 -3.20 -24.59 19.03
N GLN A 41 -3.03 -23.32 19.40
CA GLN A 41 -2.21 -22.97 20.55
C GLN A 41 -2.78 -23.52 21.86
N GLU A 42 -4.11 -23.46 22.07
CA GLU A 42 -4.74 -24.03 23.26
C GLU A 42 -4.72 -25.55 23.27
N LEU A 43 -5.03 -26.20 22.15
CA LEU A 43 -4.97 -27.67 22.04
C LEU A 43 -3.56 -28.20 22.35
N ARG A 44 -2.52 -27.50 21.89
CA ARG A 44 -1.12 -27.89 22.15
C ARG A 44 -0.69 -27.74 23.60
N LYS A 45 -1.41 -26.99 24.43
CA LYS A 45 -1.15 -26.84 25.87
C LYS A 45 -1.79 -27.97 26.70
N GLN A 46 -2.76 -28.70 26.16
CA GLN A 46 -3.44 -29.76 26.90
C GLN A 46 -2.56 -31.01 27.02
N PRO A 47 -2.52 -31.67 28.19
CA PRO A 47 -1.79 -32.93 28.36
C PRO A 47 -2.48 -34.06 27.58
N VAL A 48 -1.69 -34.87 26.86
CA VAL A 48 -2.19 -36.05 26.13
C VAL A 48 -2.35 -37.21 27.12
N ARG A 49 -3.56 -37.79 27.22
CA ARG A 49 -3.77 -39.03 27.98
C ARG A 49 -3.23 -40.22 27.18
N ALA A 50 -2.38 -41.04 27.80
CA ALA A 50 -1.95 -42.30 27.21
C ALA A 50 -3.16 -43.25 27.03
N PRO A 51 -3.20 -44.06 25.95
CA PRO A 51 -4.25 -45.05 25.77
C PRO A 51 -4.18 -46.09 26.90
N LYS A 52 -5.35 -46.46 27.45
CA LYS A 52 -5.46 -47.53 28.47
C LYS A 52 -4.97 -48.84 27.87
N GLN A 53 -3.84 -49.34 28.33
CA GLN A 53 -3.40 -50.71 28.02
C GLN A 53 -4.32 -51.67 28.80
N ILE A 54 -5.28 -52.29 28.11
CA ILE A 54 -6.11 -53.33 28.69
C ILE A 54 -5.28 -54.62 28.72
N LYS A 55 -4.70 -54.98 29.87
CA LYS A 55 -4.22 -56.35 30.09
C LYS A 55 -5.43 -57.26 30.33
N LEU A 56 -5.50 -58.38 29.60
CA LEU A 56 -6.57 -59.37 29.77
C LEU A 56 -6.50 -60.11 31.12
N ILE A 57 -5.34 -60.15 31.80
CA ILE A 57 -5.15 -60.82 33.11
C ILE A 57 -4.06 -60.08 33.93
N GLY A 58 -4.33 -59.79 35.21
CA GLY A 58 -3.41 -59.18 36.20
C GLY A 58 -3.87 -57.80 36.75
N PRO A 59 -3.40 -57.36 37.94
CA PRO A 59 -3.87 -56.11 38.56
C PRO A 59 -3.46 -54.87 37.75
N LYS A 60 -4.33 -53.85 37.75
CA LYS A 60 -4.09 -52.57 37.06
C LYS A 60 -2.85 -51.87 37.63
N GLU A 61 -1.88 -51.57 36.79
CA GLU A 61 -0.78 -50.65 37.14
C GLU A 61 -1.29 -49.19 37.21
N PRO A 62 -0.64 -48.32 38.01
CA PRO A 62 -0.98 -46.90 38.08
C PRO A 62 -0.76 -46.21 36.72
N GLU A 63 -1.64 -45.26 36.39
CA GLU A 63 -1.61 -44.50 35.14
C GLU A 63 -0.24 -43.83 34.93
N GLN A 64 0.55 -44.32 33.96
CA GLN A 64 1.76 -43.63 33.51
C GLN A 64 1.40 -42.60 32.42
N LEU A 65 1.86 -41.35 32.60
CA LEU A 65 1.84 -40.34 31.55
C LEU A 65 2.81 -40.74 30.42
N GLY A 66 2.27 -41.25 29.32
CA GLY A 66 3.02 -41.47 28.08
C GLY A 66 3.12 -40.20 27.25
N PHE A 67 4.32 -39.89 26.74
CA PHE A 67 4.55 -38.82 25.76
C PHE A 67 4.30 -39.35 24.33
N HIS A 68 3.07 -39.25 23.84
CA HIS A 68 2.80 -39.41 22.40
C HIS A 68 2.96 -38.08 21.66
N THR A 69 3.44 -38.13 20.43
CA THR A 69 3.85 -36.99 19.60
C THR A 69 2.73 -36.38 18.74
N ASP A 70 1.55 -37.01 18.65
CA ASP A 70 0.47 -36.51 17.80
C ASP A 70 -0.51 -35.66 18.62
N LYS A 71 -0.14 -34.38 18.79
CA LYS A 71 -1.07 -33.39 19.38
C LYS A 71 -2.24 -33.17 18.43
N GLU A 72 -3.45 -33.33 18.95
CA GLU A 72 -4.68 -33.05 18.22
C GLU A 72 -4.70 -31.58 17.73
N VAL A 73 -4.89 -31.38 16.42
CA VAL A 73 -4.94 -30.05 15.78
C VAL A 73 -6.19 -29.95 14.91
N VAL A 74 -6.70 -28.72 14.78
CA VAL A 74 -7.76 -28.38 13.83
C VAL A 74 -7.13 -27.81 12.58
N ASP A 75 -7.35 -28.49 11.45
CA ASP A 75 -6.81 -28.08 10.17
C ASP A 75 -7.37 -26.74 9.70
N LYS A 76 -6.54 -25.94 9.03
CA LYS A 76 -6.95 -24.64 8.48
C LYS A 76 -8.11 -24.78 7.48
N LYS A 77 -8.13 -25.85 6.69
CA LYS A 77 -9.20 -26.13 5.72
C LYS A 77 -10.55 -26.35 6.41
N ALA A 78 -10.55 -27.08 7.54
CA ALA A 78 -11.76 -27.30 8.32
C ALA A 78 -12.33 -26.00 8.92
N ILE A 79 -11.46 -25.09 9.35
CA ILE A 79 -11.87 -23.75 9.81
C ILE A 79 -12.41 -22.92 8.64
N GLU A 80 -11.78 -23.00 7.46
CA GLU A 80 -12.27 -22.33 6.26
C GLU A 80 -13.66 -22.84 5.84
N GLU A 81 -13.91 -24.15 5.94
CA GLU A 81 -15.23 -24.75 5.71
C GLU A 81 -16.29 -24.23 6.69
N LEU A 82 -15.95 -24.18 7.99
CA LEU A 82 -16.84 -23.60 9.02
C LEU A 82 -17.21 -22.14 8.71
N ILE A 83 -16.21 -21.31 8.42
CA ILE A 83 -16.43 -19.86 8.23
C ILE A 83 -17.16 -19.57 6.92
N LYS A 84 -16.85 -20.27 5.83
CA LYS A 84 -17.39 -19.96 4.50
C LYS A 84 -18.72 -20.66 4.21
N TYR A 85 -18.84 -21.93 4.60
CA TYR A 85 -19.96 -22.79 4.19
C TYR A 85 -20.81 -23.26 5.36
N GLY A 86 -20.41 -23.00 6.61
CA GLY A 86 -21.10 -23.50 7.80
C GLY A 86 -22.60 -23.18 7.83
N GLU A 87 -23.03 -21.99 7.41
CA GLU A 87 -24.46 -21.64 7.37
C GLU A 87 -25.26 -22.60 6.47
N GLN A 88 -24.71 -22.98 5.31
CA GLN A 88 -25.34 -23.90 4.35
C GLN A 88 -25.47 -25.32 4.92
N PHE A 89 -24.60 -25.68 5.86
CA PHE A 89 -24.55 -27.02 6.46
C PHE A 89 -25.42 -27.13 7.72
N THR A 90 -25.81 -26.01 8.34
CA THR A 90 -26.48 -25.98 9.66
C THR A 90 -27.65 -26.95 9.80
N GLU A 91 -28.58 -26.96 8.84
CA GLU A 91 -29.75 -27.86 8.89
C GLU A 91 -29.34 -29.33 8.72
N ASN A 92 -28.42 -29.60 7.80
CA ASN A 92 -27.89 -30.95 7.58
C ASN A 92 -27.16 -31.47 8.82
N GLU A 93 -26.37 -30.63 9.50
CA GLU A 93 -25.69 -30.95 10.76
C GLU A 93 -26.66 -31.34 11.87
N ALA A 94 -27.71 -30.53 12.08
CA ALA A 94 -28.70 -30.80 13.11
C ALA A 94 -29.44 -32.13 12.86
N ILE A 95 -29.82 -32.38 11.60
CA ILE A 95 -30.48 -33.63 11.20
C ILE A 95 -29.52 -34.82 11.36
N ALA A 96 -28.24 -34.66 10.98
CA ALA A 96 -27.25 -35.72 11.10
C ALA A 96 -27.03 -36.14 12.55
N LEU A 97 -26.90 -35.19 13.48
CA LEU A 97 -26.73 -35.48 14.91
C LEU A 97 -27.94 -36.18 15.52
N ILE A 98 -29.16 -35.73 15.20
CA ILE A 98 -30.39 -36.40 15.68
C ILE A 98 -30.43 -37.86 15.20
N LYS A 99 -30.04 -38.10 13.94
CA LYS A 99 -29.99 -39.46 13.39
C LYS A 99 -28.86 -40.29 13.98
N GLU A 100 -27.69 -39.72 14.25
CA GLU A 100 -26.59 -40.38 14.97
C GLU A 100 -27.04 -40.81 16.37
N GLN A 101 -27.68 -39.91 17.12
CA GLN A 101 -28.22 -40.21 18.45
C GLN A 101 -29.31 -41.30 18.39
N ASN A 102 -30.21 -41.26 17.42
CA ASN A 102 -31.22 -42.32 17.23
C ASN A 102 -30.60 -43.68 16.89
N ILE A 103 -29.43 -43.70 16.24
CA ILE A 103 -28.69 -44.94 15.97
C ILE A 103 -28.06 -45.46 17.26
N GLU A 104 -27.43 -44.59 18.05
CA GLU A 104 -26.85 -44.94 19.35
C GLU A 104 -27.91 -45.45 20.35
N GLU A 105 -29.11 -44.85 20.35
CA GLU A 105 -30.25 -45.25 21.18
C GLU A 105 -31.02 -46.46 20.64
N GLY A 106 -30.59 -47.04 19.50
CA GLY A 106 -31.23 -48.22 18.89
C GLY A 106 -32.59 -47.95 18.22
N LYS A 107 -33.00 -46.68 18.10
CA LYS A 107 -34.24 -46.24 17.42
C LYS A 107 -34.13 -46.30 15.91
N GLN A 108 -32.92 -46.35 15.35
CA GLN A 108 -32.65 -46.40 13.91
C GLN A 108 -31.43 -47.27 13.60
N LYS A 109 -31.46 -48.09 12.54
CA LYS A 109 -30.33 -48.98 12.19
C LYS A 109 -29.21 -48.31 11.37
N SER A 110 -29.54 -47.33 10.55
CA SER A 110 -28.57 -46.63 9.69
C SER A 110 -29.12 -45.28 9.20
N SER A 111 -28.25 -44.33 8.85
CA SER A 111 -28.61 -43.05 8.24
C SER A 111 -27.80 -42.81 6.96
N LYS A 112 -28.44 -42.25 5.93
CA LYS A 112 -27.78 -41.73 4.72
C LYS A 112 -27.25 -40.30 4.91
N THR A 113 -27.81 -39.56 5.86
CA THR A 113 -27.41 -38.18 6.17
C THR A 113 -26.20 -38.22 7.08
N LYS A 114 -25.10 -37.61 6.64
CA LYS A 114 -23.84 -37.52 7.39
C LYS A 114 -23.49 -36.05 7.71
N PRO A 115 -22.78 -35.80 8.81
CA PRO A 115 -22.16 -34.51 9.09
C PRO A 115 -21.22 -34.11 7.93
N GLN A 116 -21.32 -32.86 7.49
CA GLN A 116 -20.49 -32.21 6.48
C GLN A 116 -19.31 -31.46 7.11
N LEU A 117 -19.47 -30.90 8.31
CA LEU A 117 -18.37 -30.29 9.05
C LEU A 117 -17.43 -31.36 9.61
N SER A 118 -16.12 -31.11 9.50
CA SER A 118 -15.10 -32.06 9.96
C SER A 118 -15.26 -32.41 11.45
N GLU A 119 -14.91 -33.64 11.82
CA GLU A 119 -14.95 -34.09 13.21
C GLU A 119 -14.10 -33.21 14.14
N SER A 120 -12.97 -32.70 13.65
CA SER A 120 -12.11 -31.76 14.40
C SER A 120 -12.83 -30.49 14.82
N ILE A 121 -13.75 -29.97 14.01
CA ILE A 121 -14.58 -28.79 14.35
C ILE A 121 -15.63 -29.17 15.38
N ARG A 122 -16.34 -30.28 15.16
CA ARG A 122 -17.41 -30.76 16.04
C ARG A 122 -16.90 -31.01 17.47
N LYS A 123 -15.79 -31.72 17.60
CA LYS A 123 -15.15 -32.03 18.90
C LYS A 123 -14.66 -30.77 19.63
N ASN A 124 -14.20 -29.77 18.88
CA ASN A 124 -13.64 -28.54 19.43
C ASN A 124 -14.62 -27.35 19.41
N ALA A 125 -15.92 -27.58 19.15
CA ALA A 125 -16.91 -26.53 18.94
C ALA A 125 -16.97 -25.51 20.10
N LYS A 126 -16.95 -25.98 21.35
CA LYS A 126 -16.94 -25.12 22.54
C LYS A 126 -15.69 -24.25 22.62
N LEU A 127 -14.52 -24.81 22.32
CA LEU A 127 -13.26 -24.06 22.31
C LEU A 127 -13.27 -23.00 21.22
N ILE A 128 -13.73 -23.35 20.01
CA ILE A 128 -13.84 -22.41 18.89
C ILE A 128 -14.82 -21.27 19.24
N ASP A 129 -16.01 -21.59 19.79
CA ASP A 129 -16.99 -20.57 20.20
C ASP A 129 -16.42 -19.64 21.28
N ALA A 130 -15.71 -20.18 22.27
CA ALA A 130 -15.05 -19.38 23.29
C ALA A 130 -14.00 -18.42 22.70
N LYS A 131 -13.22 -18.88 21.71
CA LYS A 131 -12.24 -18.01 21.00
C LYS A 131 -12.91 -16.97 20.11
N LEU A 132 -14.08 -17.27 19.55
CA LEU A 132 -14.91 -16.31 18.81
C LEU A 132 -15.52 -15.25 19.73
N ALA A 133 -15.99 -15.63 20.92
CA ALA A 133 -16.54 -14.69 21.91
C ALA A 133 -15.47 -13.77 22.51
N ASP A 134 -14.23 -14.27 22.61
CA ASP A 134 -13.12 -13.56 23.21
C ASP A 134 -12.33 -12.69 22.23
N ILE A 135 -12.50 -12.82 20.91
CA ILE A 135 -11.72 -12.04 19.93
C ILE A 135 -11.81 -10.51 20.16
N ARG A 136 -10.71 -9.78 19.94
CA ARG A 136 -10.65 -8.31 19.94
C ARG A 136 -10.19 -7.79 18.59
N VAL A 137 -11.05 -7.08 17.89
CA VAL A 137 -10.84 -6.57 16.53
C VAL A 137 -10.91 -5.04 16.51
N CYS A 138 -9.92 -4.41 15.89
CA CYS A 138 -9.86 -2.95 15.75
C CYS A 138 -9.79 -2.50 14.30
N ASP A 139 -10.55 -1.45 13.98
CA ASP A 139 -10.34 -0.62 12.78
C ASP A 139 -9.80 0.78 13.16
N PRO A 140 -8.51 1.07 12.94
CA PRO A 140 -7.91 2.37 13.28
C PRO A 140 -8.33 3.52 12.35
N ALA A 141 -9.12 3.26 11.30
CA ALA A 141 -9.68 4.26 10.41
C ALA A 141 -11.13 3.87 10.05
N VAL A 142 -11.98 3.78 11.09
CA VAL A 142 -13.23 3.02 11.07
C VAL A 142 -14.26 3.52 10.04
N GLY A 143 -14.22 4.80 9.67
CA GLY A 143 -15.15 5.38 8.73
C GLY A 143 -16.61 5.07 9.08
N SER A 144 -17.37 4.55 8.12
CA SER A 144 -18.77 4.16 8.30
C SER A 144 -18.98 2.75 8.89
N SER A 145 -17.96 2.17 9.55
CA SER A 145 -18.06 0.87 10.24
C SER A 145 -18.29 -0.34 9.32
N ALA A 146 -17.75 -0.30 8.09
CA ALA A 146 -17.90 -1.42 7.15
C ALA A 146 -17.22 -2.70 7.67
N PHE A 147 -15.97 -2.63 8.11
CA PHE A 147 -15.25 -3.78 8.65
C PHE A 147 -15.75 -4.25 10.03
N PRO A 148 -16.00 -3.37 11.01
CA PRO A 148 -16.62 -3.78 12.27
C PRO A 148 -17.93 -4.57 12.10
N VAL A 149 -18.86 -4.06 11.27
CA VAL A 149 -20.13 -4.72 11.00
C VAL A 149 -19.93 -6.02 10.21
N GLY A 150 -19.04 -6.01 9.22
CA GLY A 150 -18.69 -7.21 8.45
C GLY A 150 -18.08 -8.31 9.33
N MET A 151 -17.14 -7.96 10.20
CA MET A 151 -16.49 -8.89 11.13
C MET A 151 -17.50 -9.45 12.14
N MET A 152 -18.35 -8.60 12.71
CA MET A 152 -19.43 -9.04 13.59
C MET A 152 -20.34 -10.04 12.88
N ALA A 153 -20.71 -9.78 11.63
CA ALA A 153 -21.53 -10.72 10.86
C ALA A 153 -20.86 -12.09 10.73
N GLU A 154 -19.58 -12.15 10.35
CA GLU A 154 -18.85 -13.44 10.24
C GLU A 154 -18.71 -14.16 11.59
N ILE A 155 -18.45 -13.44 12.68
CA ILE A 155 -18.39 -14.02 14.03
C ILE A 155 -19.75 -14.61 14.42
N VAL A 156 -20.83 -13.84 14.28
CA VAL A 156 -22.18 -14.28 14.64
C VAL A 156 -22.62 -15.49 13.84
N LYS A 157 -22.34 -15.50 12.52
CA LYS A 157 -22.60 -16.64 11.64
C LYS A 157 -21.91 -17.90 12.13
N ALA A 158 -20.61 -17.83 12.38
CA ALA A 158 -19.83 -18.98 12.85
C ALA A 158 -20.34 -19.49 14.21
N ARG A 159 -20.62 -18.59 15.17
CA ARG A 159 -21.17 -18.97 16.49
C ARG A 159 -22.57 -19.57 16.40
N ASN A 160 -23.39 -19.10 15.46
CA ASN A 160 -24.71 -19.65 15.19
C ASN A 160 -24.60 -21.11 14.72
N VAL A 161 -23.74 -21.39 13.74
CA VAL A 161 -23.47 -22.75 13.24
C VAL A 161 -23.00 -23.67 14.38
N LEU A 162 -22.08 -23.19 15.23
CA LEU A 162 -21.58 -23.99 16.36
C LEU A 162 -22.63 -24.31 17.43
N SER A 163 -23.75 -23.59 17.46
CA SER A 163 -24.85 -23.86 18.40
C SER A 163 -25.47 -25.25 18.20
N VAL A 164 -25.32 -25.84 17.02
CA VAL A 164 -25.73 -27.22 16.73
C VAL A 164 -25.01 -28.24 17.63
N TYR A 165 -23.78 -27.94 18.05
CA TYR A 165 -22.96 -28.83 18.90
C TYR A 165 -22.90 -28.39 20.38
N ILE A 166 -23.48 -27.23 20.71
CA ILE A 166 -23.37 -26.61 22.03
C ILE A 166 -24.77 -26.47 22.62
N ASN A 167 -25.12 -27.39 23.50
CA ASN A 167 -26.41 -27.39 24.18
C ASN A 167 -26.40 -26.45 25.40
N GLU A 168 -26.48 -25.14 25.13
CA GLU A 168 -26.56 -24.08 26.15
C GLU A 168 -27.76 -23.16 25.87
N GLN A 169 -28.41 -22.67 26.92
CA GLN A 169 -29.53 -21.73 26.77
C GLN A 169 -29.07 -20.36 26.28
N ASN A 170 -29.97 -19.62 25.62
CA ASN A 170 -29.76 -18.23 25.14
C ASN A 170 -28.75 -18.04 23.98
N ARG A 171 -28.41 -19.09 23.23
CA ARG A 171 -27.62 -19.00 21.99
C ARG A 171 -28.48 -18.48 20.82
N LYS A 172 -28.62 -17.16 20.71
CA LYS A 172 -29.39 -16.48 19.65
C LYS A 172 -28.52 -15.45 18.91
N PRO A 173 -28.75 -15.21 17.60
CA PRO A 173 -28.04 -14.18 16.83
C PRO A 173 -28.01 -12.80 17.52
N TYR A 174 -29.14 -12.35 18.07
CA TYR A 174 -29.24 -11.10 18.85
C TYR A 174 -28.23 -11.06 20.01
N ASN A 175 -28.13 -12.13 20.80
CA ASN A 175 -27.22 -12.19 21.94
C ASN A 175 -25.75 -12.22 21.49
N PHE A 176 -25.43 -12.95 20.42
CA PHE A 176 -24.08 -12.96 19.85
C PHE A 176 -23.69 -11.59 19.30
N LYS A 177 -24.59 -10.88 18.61
CA LYS A 177 -24.36 -9.52 18.13
C LYS A 177 -24.10 -8.57 19.29
N ARG A 178 -24.95 -8.61 20.32
CA ARG A 178 -24.80 -7.78 21.52
C ARG A 178 -23.46 -8.02 22.21
N GLU A 179 -23.08 -9.27 22.42
CA GLU A 179 -21.79 -9.63 23.00
C GLU A 179 -20.60 -9.20 22.12
N CYS A 180 -20.71 -9.36 20.81
CA CYS A 180 -19.66 -8.95 19.87
C CYS A 180 -19.45 -7.44 19.87
N ILE A 181 -20.52 -6.65 19.84
CA ILE A 181 -20.47 -5.18 19.94
C ILE A 181 -19.87 -4.75 21.28
N GLU A 182 -20.21 -5.46 22.35
CA GLU A 182 -19.76 -5.15 23.71
C GLU A 182 -18.28 -5.45 23.94
N LYS A 183 -17.81 -6.62 23.49
CA LYS A 183 -16.50 -7.13 23.89
C LYS A 183 -15.48 -7.12 22.75
N SER A 184 -15.92 -7.28 21.51
CA SER A 184 -15.03 -7.69 20.41
C SER A 184 -14.68 -6.58 19.44
N ILE A 185 -15.51 -5.55 19.28
CA ILE A 185 -15.39 -4.57 18.19
C ILE A 185 -14.93 -3.21 18.70
N TYR A 186 -13.87 -2.68 18.08
CA TYR A 186 -13.26 -1.39 18.40
C TYR A 186 -12.96 -0.60 17.13
N GLY A 187 -12.96 0.72 17.22
CA GLY A 187 -12.69 1.58 16.07
C GLY A 187 -12.30 3.01 16.45
N VAL A 188 -11.47 3.62 15.62
CA VAL A 188 -11.06 5.01 15.78
C VAL A 188 -11.19 5.74 14.45
N ASP A 189 -11.71 6.96 14.47
CA ASP A 189 -11.67 7.86 13.32
C ASP A 189 -11.32 9.28 13.77
N ILE A 190 -10.66 10.05 12.91
CA ILE A 190 -10.37 11.46 13.18
C ILE A 190 -11.62 12.34 13.00
N ASP A 191 -12.54 11.92 12.13
CA ASP A 191 -13.81 12.61 11.87
C ASP A 191 -14.89 12.20 12.88
N PRO A 192 -15.40 13.13 13.70
CA PRO A 192 -16.48 12.83 14.64
C PRO A 192 -17.77 12.41 13.91
N GLY A 193 -18.01 12.88 12.68
CA GLY A 193 -19.17 12.46 11.89
C GLY A 193 -19.13 10.97 11.54
N ALA A 194 -17.97 10.46 11.12
CA ALA A 194 -17.76 9.04 10.86
C ALA A 194 -17.98 8.19 12.12
N VAL A 195 -17.48 8.64 13.28
CA VAL A 195 -17.68 7.97 14.58
C VAL A 195 -19.17 7.80 14.90
N GLU A 196 -19.97 8.85 14.74
CA GLU A 196 -21.41 8.76 15.04
C GLU A 196 -22.17 7.89 14.02
N ILE A 197 -21.80 7.93 12.74
CA ILE A 197 -22.35 7.03 11.72
C ILE A 197 -21.99 5.57 12.05
N ALA A 198 -20.76 5.31 12.48
CA ALA A 198 -20.31 3.99 12.87
C ALA A 198 -21.10 3.43 14.07
N LYS A 199 -21.32 4.26 15.10
CA LYS A 199 -22.15 3.91 16.27
C LYS A 199 -23.59 3.62 15.85
N LEU A 200 -24.19 4.47 15.02
CA LEU A 200 -25.55 4.28 14.51
C LEU A 200 -25.70 2.97 13.71
N ARG A 201 -24.73 2.66 12.84
CA ARG A 201 -24.76 1.44 12.02
C ARG A 201 -24.67 0.17 12.87
N LEU A 202 -23.82 0.17 13.90
CA LEU A 202 -23.74 -0.93 14.87
C LEU A 202 -25.07 -1.08 15.63
N TRP A 203 -25.69 0.03 16.05
CA TRP A 203 -26.99 0.00 16.71
C TRP A 203 -28.09 -0.57 15.82
N LEU A 204 -28.21 -0.11 14.57
CA LEU A 204 -29.18 -0.62 13.60
C LEU A 204 -28.97 -2.12 13.35
N SER A 205 -27.71 -2.57 13.28
CA SER A 205 -27.40 -3.98 13.06
C SER A 205 -27.85 -4.91 14.20
N LEU A 206 -28.01 -4.38 15.42
CA LEU A 206 -28.51 -5.10 16.59
C LEU A 206 -30.04 -5.21 16.58
N ILE A 207 -30.74 -4.16 16.14
CA ILE A 207 -32.22 -4.08 16.20
C ILE A 207 -32.89 -4.91 15.11
N VAL A 208 -32.28 -5.02 13.93
CA VAL A 208 -32.87 -5.70 12.77
C VAL A 208 -33.22 -7.18 13.03
N ASP A 209 -32.59 -7.82 14.03
CA ASP A 209 -32.79 -9.25 14.33
C ASP A 209 -33.82 -9.52 15.45
N GLU A 210 -34.38 -8.50 16.10
CA GLU A 210 -35.35 -8.68 17.20
C GLU A 210 -36.73 -8.16 16.78
N GLU A 211 -37.64 -9.09 16.51
CA GLU A 211 -39.02 -8.78 16.10
C GLU A 211 -39.84 -8.20 17.25
N ASP A 212 -39.50 -8.55 18.49
CA ASP A 212 -40.19 -8.06 19.69
C ASP A 212 -39.47 -6.84 20.29
N ILE A 213 -39.99 -5.65 19.98
CA ILE A 213 -39.48 -4.37 20.47
C ILE A 213 -39.32 -4.34 22.00
N THR A 214 -40.15 -5.08 22.74
CA THR A 214 -40.11 -5.12 24.21
C THR A 214 -38.91 -5.86 24.78
N LYS A 215 -38.29 -6.74 23.96
CA LYS A 215 -37.08 -7.52 24.33
C LYS A 215 -35.78 -6.80 23.97
N ILE A 216 -35.85 -5.71 23.21
CA ILE A 216 -34.67 -4.92 22.83
C ILE A 216 -34.11 -4.23 24.08
N ARG A 217 -32.92 -4.69 24.48
CA ARG A 217 -32.16 -4.06 25.58
C ARG A 217 -31.58 -2.71 25.14
N PRO A 218 -31.38 -1.76 26.08
CA PRO A 218 -30.68 -0.52 25.81
C PRO A 218 -29.32 -0.76 25.13
N LEU A 219 -28.95 0.16 24.24
CA LEU A 219 -27.71 0.06 23.46
C LEU A 219 -26.51 -0.10 24.40
N PRO A 220 -25.65 -1.13 24.21
CA PRO A 220 -24.35 -1.20 24.87
C PRO A 220 -23.56 0.10 24.66
N ASN A 221 -23.00 0.71 25.72
CA ASN A 221 -22.35 2.02 25.56
C ASN A 221 -21.12 1.93 24.64
N LEU A 222 -21.21 2.54 23.45
CA LEU A 222 -20.16 2.55 22.43
C LEU A 222 -19.12 3.67 22.61
N ASP A 223 -19.29 4.58 23.57
CA ASP A 223 -18.47 5.79 23.75
C ASP A 223 -16.97 5.50 23.93
N TYR A 224 -16.62 4.29 24.38
CA TYR A 224 -15.23 3.85 24.58
C TYR A 224 -14.87 2.62 23.73
N LYS A 225 -15.65 2.35 22.67
CA LYS A 225 -15.37 1.32 21.66
C LYS A 225 -15.12 1.94 20.30
N ILE A 226 -15.96 2.89 19.92
CA ILE A 226 -15.84 3.67 18.69
C ILE A 226 -15.56 5.13 19.09
N MET A 227 -14.32 5.56 18.90
CA MET A 227 -13.82 6.82 19.47
C MET A 227 -13.30 7.78 18.40
N GLN A 228 -13.42 9.08 18.67
CA GLN A 228 -12.72 10.09 17.89
C GLN A 228 -11.24 10.12 18.30
N GLY A 229 -10.33 10.15 17.32
CA GLY A 229 -8.89 10.14 17.58
C GLY A 229 -8.04 10.26 16.33
N ASN A 230 -6.90 10.95 16.44
CA ASN A 230 -5.83 10.78 15.46
C ASN A 230 -5.03 9.50 15.76
N SER A 231 -5.44 8.39 15.13
CA SER A 231 -4.86 7.05 15.28
C SER A 231 -3.34 6.97 15.10
N LEU A 232 -2.73 7.89 14.35
CA LEU A 232 -1.31 7.87 14.03
C LEU A 232 -0.44 8.62 15.05
N ILE A 233 -1.02 9.43 15.92
CA ILE A 233 -0.27 10.27 16.85
C ILE A 233 -0.56 9.81 18.29
N GLU A 234 0.46 9.24 18.93
CA GLU A 234 0.49 9.04 20.37
C GLU A 234 1.46 10.02 21.00
N ILE A 235 1.07 10.55 22.14
CA ILE A 235 1.88 11.51 22.86
C ILE A 235 2.65 10.82 23.99
N LEU A 236 2.02 9.85 24.66
CA LEU A 236 2.62 9.09 25.74
C LEU A 236 3.23 7.81 25.16
N LYS A 237 4.44 7.90 24.59
CA LYS A 237 5.12 6.71 24.07
C LYS A 237 5.37 5.67 25.17
N LEU A 238 5.03 4.42 24.88
CA LEU A 238 5.10 3.27 25.77
C LEU A 238 6.51 2.78 26.11
N GLU A 239 7.24 3.54 26.90
CA GLU A 239 8.33 2.96 27.72
C GLU A 239 7.80 2.47 29.09
N PHE A 240 6.49 2.18 29.24
CA PHE A 240 5.84 2.20 30.56
C PHE A 240 4.58 1.34 30.80
N LEU A 241 4.28 0.28 30.05
CA LEU A 241 3.02 -0.45 30.28
C LEU A 241 3.03 -1.98 30.21
N ALA A 242 4.18 -2.63 30.30
CA ALA A 242 4.23 -4.02 30.76
C ALA A 242 4.50 -4.01 32.27
N GLY A 243 3.49 -4.34 33.09
CA GLY A 243 3.61 -4.52 34.54
C GLY A 243 4.50 -3.48 35.22
N THR A 244 4.11 -2.21 35.19
CA THR A 244 4.87 -1.20 35.93
C THR A 244 4.88 -1.53 37.41
N ILE A 245 6.05 -1.43 38.05
CA ILE A 245 6.24 -1.42 39.52
C ILE A 245 5.39 -0.29 40.18
N ASP A 246 4.84 0.61 39.37
CA ASP A 246 3.99 1.72 39.77
C ASP A 246 2.58 1.27 40.19
N GLN A 247 2.47 0.88 41.47
CA GLN A 247 1.22 0.48 42.11
C GLN A 247 0.11 1.54 41.94
N LYS A 248 0.46 2.83 41.99
CA LYS A 248 -0.50 3.93 41.89
C LYS A 248 -1.17 3.98 40.52
N LYS A 249 -0.40 3.75 39.45
CA LYS A 249 -0.95 3.64 38.08
C LYS A 249 -1.86 2.42 37.96
N ASN A 250 -1.43 1.28 38.48
CA ASN A 250 -2.22 0.04 38.44
C ASN A 250 -3.58 0.22 39.15
N ASP A 251 -3.61 0.93 40.28
CA ASP A 251 -4.86 1.23 40.99
C ASP A 251 -5.79 2.17 40.19
N LEU A 252 -5.24 3.17 39.52
CA LEU A 252 -6.01 4.06 38.63
C LEU A 252 -6.57 3.30 37.42
N VAL A 253 -5.78 2.41 36.83
CA VAL A 253 -6.21 1.55 35.71
C VAL A 253 -7.34 0.63 36.13
N LYS A 254 -7.25 0.01 37.31
CA LYS A 254 -8.35 -0.80 37.88
C LYS A 254 -9.62 0.01 38.09
N GLN A 255 -9.51 1.24 38.62
CA GLN A 255 -10.64 2.15 38.77
C GLN A 255 -11.24 2.52 37.41
N LEU A 256 -10.41 2.81 36.40
CA LEU A 256 -10.86 3.16 35.05
C LEU A 256 -11.63 2.01 34.41
N LYS A 257 -11.12 0.78 34.50
CA LYS A 257 -11.81 -0.42 34.00
C LYS A 257 -13.18 -0.57 34.65
N LYS A 258 -13.22 -0.57 35.98
CA LYS A 258 -14.47 -0.67 36.75
C LYS A 258 -15.47 0.44 36.37
N ALA A 259 -15.00 1.68 36.22
CA ALA A 259 -15.86 2.80 35.85
C ALA A 259 -16.43 2.67 34.43
N LYS A 260 -15.65 2.16 33.47
CA LYS A 260 -16.12 1.85 32.10
C LYS A 260 -17.14 0.72 32.09
N ASP A 261 -16.91 -0.34 32.84
CA ASP A 261 -17.83 -1.48 32.96
C ASP A 261 -19.16 -1.05 33.60
N GLU A 262 -19.12 -0.24 34.65
CA GLU A 262 -20.33 0.32 35.28
C GLU A 262 -21.10 1.25 34.35
N LEU A 263 -20.39 2.13 33.62
CA LEU A 263 -21.00 3.07 32.68
C LEU A 263 -21.83 2.35 31.61
N PHE A 264 -21.45 1.13 31.25
CA PHE A 264 -22.11 0.33 30.25
C PHE A 264 -23.54 -0.09 30.63
N GLY A 265 -23.79 -0.39 31.91
CA GLY A 265 -25.08 -0.85 32.42
C GLY A 265 -26.09 0.27 32.71
N ILE A 266 -25.69 1.54 32.59
CA ILE A 266 -26.53 2.69 33.00
C ILE A 266 -27.41 3.17 31.86
N SER A 267 -28.72 2.98 32.03
CA SER A 267 -29.74 3.49 31.09
C SER A 267 -30.14 4.95 31.36
N ASN A 268 -29.97 5.45 32.60
CA ASN A 268 -30.40 6.80 32.97
C ASN A 268 -29.41 7.87 32.47
N PRO A 269 -29.84 8.86 31.66
CA PRO A 269 -28.95 9.87 31.07
C PRO A 269 -28.11 10.67 32.07
N SER A 270 -28.70 11.10 33.20
CA SER A 270 -28.00 11.92 34.20
C SER A 270 -26.89 11.14 34.90
N PHE A 271 -27.16 9.89 35.27
CA PHE A 271 -26.14 9.00 35.85
C PHE A 271 -25.07 8.63 34.82
N LYS A 272 -25.45 8.47 33.54
CA LYS A 272 -24.51 8.21 32.46
C LYS A 272 -23.52 9.36 32.29
N ASP A 273 -24.00 10.60 32.30
CA ASP A 273 -23.12 11.78 32.19
C ASP A 273 -22.22 11.96 33.40
N LYS A 274 -22.72 11.70 34.62
CA LYS A 274 -21.89 11.70 35.82
C LYS A 274 -20.76 10.67 35.73
N LYS A 275 -21.07 9.47 35.25
CA LYS A 275 -20.09 8.38 35.12
C LYS A 275 -19.12 8.61 33.95
N ARG A 276 -19.55 9.22 32.84
CA ARG A 276 -18.65 9.71 31.77
C ARG A 276 -17.61 10.69 32.32
N LYS A 277 -18.03 11.68 33.11
CA LYS A 277 -17.11 12.64 33.77
C LYS A 277 -16.13 11.95 34.72
N GLU A 278 -16.56 10.89 35.40
CA GLU A 278 -15.67 10.07 36.24
C GLU A 278 -14.59 9.37 35.40
N VAL A 279 -14.98 8.74 34.28
CA VAL A 279 -14.06 8.10 33.34
C VAL A 279 -13.07 9.11 32.75
N GLU A 280 -13.53 10.27 32.30
CA GLU A 280 -12.68 11.36 31.79
C GLU A 280 -11.70 11.88 32.83
N SER A 281 -12.14 12.01 34.08
CA SER A 281 -11.30 12.39 35.22
C SER A 281 -10.21 11.34 35.49
N LEU A 282 -10.55 10.06 35.46
CA LEU A 282 -9.59 8.96 35.63
C LEU A 282 -8.56 8.92 34.49
N ILE A 283 -9.00 9.08 33.24
CA ILE A 283 -8.11 9.20 32.08
C ILE A 283 -7.15 10.37 32.28
N THR A 284 -7.67 11.55 32.65
CA THR A 284 -6.85 12.75 32.87
C THR A 284 -5.82 12.53 33.98
N ARG A 285 -6.19 11.86 35.07
CA ARG A 285 -5.29 11.51 36.18
C ARG A 285 -4.21 10.52 35.77
N ILE A 286 -4.55 9.50 34.99
CA ILE A 286 -3.59 8.51 34.45
C ILE A 286 -2.59 9.23 33.55
N ILE A 287 -3.07 10.06 32.63
CA ILE A 287 -2.18 10.80 31.73
C ILE A 287 -1.28 11.77 32.50
N ALA A 288 -1.82 12.52 33.46
CA ALA A 288 -1.03 13.44 34.28
C ALA A 288 0.06 12.69 35.07
N HIS A 289 -0.26 11.51 35.58
CA HIS A 289 0.69 10.62 36.23
C HIS A 289 1.78 10.15 35.25
N ASP A 290 1.40 9.64 34.07
CA ASP A 290 2.34 9.19 33.04
C ASP A 290 3.27 10.30 32.54
N LYS A 291 2.74 11.52 32.35
CA LYS A 291 3.54 12.71 32.06
C LYS A 291 4.59 12.95 33.13
N LYS A 292 4.18 12.95 34.40
CA LYS A 292 5.09 13.19 35.54
C LYS A 292 6.20 12.15 35.58
N VAL A 293 5.86 10.87 35.41
CA VAL A 293 6.83 9.77 35.43
C VAL A 293 7.78 9.85 34.22
N ALA A 294 7.27 10.16 33.03
CA ALA A 294 8.09 10.36 31.82
C ALA A 294 9.09 11.51 31.99
N ILE A 295 8.63 12.66 32.51
CA ILE A 295 9.50 13.81 32.79
C ILE A 295 10.57 13.45 33.82
N GLN A 296 10.21 12.72 34.89
CA GLN A 296 11.18 12.27 35.90
C GLN A 296 12.25 11.36 35.30
N LYS A 297 11.90 10.40 34.42
CA LYS A 297 12.89 9.57 33.72
C LYS A 297 13.80 10.36 32.78
N LEU A 298 13.26 11.37 32.09
CA LEU A 298 14.09 12.22 31.21
C LEU A 298 15.05 13.08 32.04
N LYS A 299 14.58 13.64 33.17
CA LYS A 299 15.43 14.38 34.12
C LYS A 299 16.53 13.49 34.71
N SER A 300 16.22 12.25 35.11
CA SER A 300 17.25 11.33 35.62
C SER A 300 18.30 10.94 34.57
N LYS A 301 17.91 10.83 33.29
CA LYS A 301 18.88 10.65 32.19
C LYS A 301 19.80 11.87 32.05
N ILE A 302 19.27 13.09 32.18
CA ILE A 302 20.08 14.32 32.18
C ILE A 302 21.02 14.34 33.40
N ASP A 303 20.51 14.02 34.60
CA ASP A 303 21.30 13.97 35.83
C ASP A 303 22.41 12.92 35.76
N SER A 304 22.16 11.78 35.11
CA SER A 304 23.17 10.74 34.88
C SER A 304 24.29 11.23 33.97
N ILE A 305 23.98 11.91 32.87
CA ILE A 305 24.98 12.53 31.97
C ILE A 305 25.82 13.55 32.75
N ASN A 306 25.16 14.42 33.53
CA ASN A 306 25.82 15.43 34.37
C ASN A 306 26.69 14.80 35.47
N SER A 307 26.27 13.69 36.06
CA SER A 307 26.96 13.01 37.17
C SER A 307 28.16 12.18 36.69
N GLN A 308 28.05 11.52 35.53
CA GLN A 308 29.18 10.80 34.93
C GLN A 308 30.36 11.76 34.72
N GLN A 309 30.11 12.97 34.25
CA GLN A 309 31.17 13.98 34.07
C GLN A 309 31.77 14.49 35.39
N LYS A 310 31.02 14.56 36.49
CA LYS A 310 31.58 14.90 37.81
C LYS A 310 32.57 13.84 38.34
N LEU A 311 32.41 12.57 37.95
CA LEU A 311 33.35 11.50 38.31
C LEU A 311 34.64 11.56 37.48
N PHE A 312 34.57 11.97 36.20
CA PHE A 312 35.74 12.18 35.34
C PHE A 312 36.24 13.62 35.48
N LYS A 313 37.00 13.88 36.55
CA LYS A 313 37.56 15.20 36.91
C LYS A 313 38.00 16.04 35.68
N ASN A 314 37.28 17.14 35.42
CA ASN A 314 37.65 18.29 34.59
C ASN A 314 37.66 18.18 33.05
N GLU A 315 36.78 17.39 32.42
CA GLU A 315 36.46 17.63 31.00
C GLU A 315 35.23 18.56 30.86
N LYS A 316 35.33 19.61 30.03
CA LYS A 316 34.18 20.46 29.67
C LYS A 316 33.12 19.59 28.99
N ILE A 317 31.83 19.85 29.27
CA ILE A 317 30.71 19.13 28.62
C ILE A 317 30.97 19.06 27.11
N THR A 318 31.05 17.84 26.57
CA THR A 318 31.28 17.63 25.14
C THR A 318 30.12 18.22 24.33
N ASP A 319 30.37 18.64 23.10
CA ASP A 319 29.29 19.14 22.23
C ASP A 319 28.25 18.05 21.92
N ALA A 320 28.66 16.77 21.95
CA ALA A 320 27.75 15.62 21.85
C ALA A 320 26.80 15.51 23.06
N ASP A 321 27.32 15.69 24.29
CA ASP A 321 26.50 15.65 25.51
C ASP A 321 25.58 16.87 25.60
N ARG A 322 26.06 18.07 25.22
CA ARG A 322 25.20 19.28 25.11
C ARG A 322 24.05 19.06 24.16
N LYS A 323 24.33 18.49 22.98
CA LYS A 323 23.30 18.16 21.99
C LYS A 323 22.30 17.16 22.58
N ARG A 324 22.77 16.14 23.29
CA ARG A 324 21.91 15.11 23.90
C ARG A 324 21.05 15.66 25.03
N ILE A 325 21.60 16.52 25.89
CA ILE A 325 20.86 17.22 26.94
C ILE A 325 19.81 18.12 26.31
N PHE A 326 20.17 18.92 25.32
CA PHE A 326 19.24 19.80 24.59
C PHE A 326 18.09 19.01 23.94
N GLU A 327 18.37 17.85 23.34
CA GLU A 327 17.34 16.95 22.80
C GLU A 327 16.42 16.39 23.90
N LEU A 328 16.94 16.07 25.09
CA LEU A 328 16.15 15.62 26.23
C LEU A 328 15.30 16.77 26.82
N GLU A 329 15.85 17.98 26.92
CA GLU A 329 15.13 19.19 27.37
C GLU A 329 13.99 19.54 26.42
N GLN A 330 14.22 19.49 25.10
CA GLN A 330 13.15 19.67 24.11
C GLN A 330 12.03 18.62 24.26
N LYS A 331 12.38 17.36 24.59
CA LYS A 331 11.37 16.33 24.87
C LYS A 331 10.57 16.65 26.14
N ILE A 332 11.24 17.11 27.21
CA ILE A 332 10.56 17.53 28.45
C ILE A 332 9.60 18.69 28.16
N GLN A 333 10.07 19.76 27.52
CA GLN A 333 9.24 20.91 27.16
C GLN A 333 8.07 20.50 26.26
N GLY A 334 8.33 19.60 25.31
CA GLY A 334 7.30 19.00 24.47
C GLY A 334 6.21 18.34 25.30
N ILE A 335 6.57 17.53 26.31
CA ILE A 335 5.62 16.85 27.21
C ILE A 335 4.86 17.84 28.12
N GLU A 336 5.54 18.87 28.61
CA GLU A 336 4.94 19.90 29.49
C GLU A 336 3.91 20.75 28.75
N SER A 337 4.18 21.10 27.48
CA SER A 337 3.29 21.93 26.64
C SER A 337 2.01 21.24 26.16
N LEU A 338 1.88 19.93 26.40
CA LEU A 338 0.74 19.13 25.93
C LEU A 338 -0.56 19.54 26.62
N LYS A 339 -1.49 20.10 25.87
CA LYS A 339 -2.89 20.25 26.32
C LYS A 339 -3.60 18.91 26.18
N LEU A 340 -4.33 18.49 27.21
CA LEU A 340 -5.11 17.26 27.23
C LEU A 340 -6.57 17.57 27.54
N PRO A 341 -7.55 16.87 26.94
CA PRO A 341 -7.50 16.03 25.74
C PRO A 341 -7.81 16.84 24.46
N SER A 342 -7.14 16.57 23.34
CA SER A 342 -7.55 17.06 22.00
C SER A 342 -7.69 15.88 21.03
N PRO A 343 -8.87 15.24 20.96
CA PRO A 343 -9.09 14.03 20.15
C PRO A 343 -8.78 14.20 18.65
N SER A 344 -8.83 15.42 18.13
CA SER A 344 -8.46 15.72 16.75
C SER A 344 -6.94 15.70 16.50
N GLU A 345 -6.12 15.78 17.55
CA GLU A 345 -4.66 15.88 17.44
C GLU A 345 -3.94 14.57 17.72
N HIS A 346 -4.46 13.75 18.65
CA HIS A 346 -3.82 12.51 19.10
C HIS A 346 -4.83 11.46 19.59
N PHE A 347 -4.37 10.22 19.78
CA PHE A 347 -5.14 9.15 20.38
C PHE A 347 -4.25 8.22 21.21
N GLU A 348 -4.46 8.17 22.53
CA GLU A 348 -3.68 7.33 23.45
C GLU A 348 -4.28 5.91 23.53
N TRP A 349 -3.78 4.99 22.70
CA TRP A 349 -4.37 3.65 22.50
C TRP A 349 -4.50 2.86 23.80
N HIS A 350 -3.44 2.86 24.61
CA HIS A 350 -3.32 2.03 25.80
C HIS A 350 -4.17 2.52 26.98
N ILE A 351 -4.60 3.79 26.93
CA ILE A 351 -5.48 4.38 27.93
C ILE A 351 -6.93 4.26 27.47
N ASN A 352 -7.19 4.65 26.22
CA ASN A 352 -8.53 4.64 25.65
C ASN A 352 -9.09 3.23 25.48
N PHE A 353 -8.24 2.22 25.23
CA PHE A 353 -8.63 0.80 25.15
C PHE A 353 -7.92 -0.06 26.19
N VAL A 354 -7.80 0.45 27.41
CA VAL A 354 -7.12 -0.22 28.54
C VAL A 354 -7.59 -1.65 28.79
N GLU A 355 -8.86 -1.97 28.54
CA GLU A 355 -9.40 -3.33 28.66
C GLU A 355 -8.73 -4.32 27.69
N VAL A 356 -8.32 -3.87 26.50
CA VAL A 356 -7.65 -4.73 25.51
C VAL A 356 -6.18 -4.90 25.87
N PHE A 357 -5.48 -3.79 26.16
CA PHE A 357 -4.04 -3.83 26.38
C PHE A 357 -3.66 -4.46 27.71
N ASP A 358 -4.42 -4.24 28.78
CA ASP A 358 -4.13 -4.84 30.09
C ASP A 358 -4.49 -6.35 30.15
N GLU A 359 -5.50 -6.80 29.40
CA GLU A 359 -5.91 -8.22 29.40
C GLU A 359 -5.14 -9.07 28.38
N LYS A 360 -4.81 -8.49 27.21
CA LYS A 360 -4.31 -9.23 26.04
C LYS A 360 -3.03 -8.70 25.42
N ASP A 361 -2.49 -7.59 25.93
CA ASP A 361 -1.31 -6.91 25.37
C ASP A 361 -1.51 -6.48 23.89
N GLY A 362 -2.76 -6.19 23.51
CA GLY A 362 -3.15 -5.68 22.19
C GLY A 362 -4.29 -6.42 21.52
N PHE A 363 -4.60 -6.00 20.29
CA PHE A 363 -5.71 -6.57 19.50
C PHE A 363 -5.34 -7.92 18.88
N ASP A 364 -6.32 -8.81 18.76
CA ASP A 364 -6.19 -10.09 18.04
C ASP A 364 -6.12 -9.86 16.52
N VAL A 365 -6.95 -8.94 16.02
CA VAL A 365 -7.03 -8.57 14.60
C VAL A 365 -7.10 -7.05 14.44
N VAL A 366 -6.36 -6.51 13.48
CA VAL A 366 -6.48 -5.11 13.06
C VAL A 366 -6.79 -5.06 11.57
N ILE A 367 -7.97 -4.55 11.21
CA ILE A 367 -8.53 -4.60 9.85
C ILE A 367 -8.97 -3.20 9.44
N ALA A 368 -8.60 -2.74 8.24
CA ALA A 368 -8.92 -1.38 7.82
C ALA A 368 -8.87 -1.15 6.30
N ASN A 369 -9.56 -0.10 5.87
CA ASN A 369 -9.27 0.65 4.66
C ASN A 369 -8.76 2.05 5.07
N PRO A 370 -7.45 2.22 5.32
CA PRO A 370 -6.90 3.50 5.75
C PRO A 370 -7.05 4.60 4.68
N PRO A 371 -6.89 5.89 5.02
CA PRO A 371 -7.03 6.99 4.05
C PRO A 371 -5.85 7.09 3.06
N TYR A 372 -6.14 7.22 1.76
CA TYR A 372 -5.14 7.25 0.68
C TYR A 372 -4.72 8.68 0.35
N VAL A 373 -4.12 9.35 1.34
CA VAL A 373 -3.70 10.76 1.21
C VAL A 373 -2.24 10.84 0.76
N ARG A 374 -2.01 11.57 -0.34
CA ARG A 374 -0.66 11.76 -0.89
C ARG A 374 0.21 12.63 0.01
N GLN A 375 1.51 12.38 -0.01
CA GLN A 375 2.52 13.11 0.77
C GLN A 375 2.44 14.65 0.68
N GLU A 376 1.99 15.22 -0.46
CA GLU A 376 1.87 16.67 -0.63
C GLU A 376 0.75 17.28 0.22
N LYS A 377 -0.26 16.50 0.59
CA LYS A 377 -1.43 16.94 1.36
C LYS A 377 -1.27 16.78 2.88
N ILE A 378 -0.25 16.05 3.32
CA ILE A 378 0.03 15.83 4.75
C ILE A 378 1.25 16.62 5.24
N ARG A 379 1.66 17.68 4.51
CA ARG A 379 2.85 18.49 4.83
C ARG A 379 2.86 18.96 6.29
N ASP A 380 1.72 19.43 6.78
CA ASP A 380 1.59 19.99 8.13
C ASP A 380 1.71 18.91 9.23
N GLN A 381 1.50 17.65 8.88
CA GLN A 381 1.59 16.52 9.82
C GLN A 381 2.96 15.82 9.80
N LYS A 382 3.82 16.11 8.82
CA LYS A 382 5.09 15.38 8.62
C LYS A 382 6.01 15.43 9.84
N GLN A 383 6.11 16.58 10.49
CA GLN A 383 6.95 16.74 11.67
C GLN A 383 6.39 15.94 12.86
N LEU A 384 5.07 15.89 13.01
CA LEU A 384 4.42 15.09 14.06
C LEU A 384 4.64 13.60 13.80
N LEU A 385 4.42 13.14 12.57
CA LEU A 385 4.65 11.75 12.16
C LEU A 385 6.12 11.32 12.32
N GLU A 386 7.08 12.20 12.01
CA GLU A 386 8.50 11.94 12.24
C GLU A 386 8.80 11.77 13.73
N LYS A 387 8.26 12.67 14.57
CA LYS A 387 8.40 12.63 16.03
C LYS A 387 7.79 11.36 16.64
N GLN A 388 6.86 10.67 15.97
CA GLN A 388 6.36 9.36 16.40
C GLN A 388 7.43 8.26 16.35
N GLY A 389 8.49 8.44 15.56
CA GLY A 389 9.59 7.48 15.49
C GLY A 389 9.25 6.22 14.70
N TYR A 390 8.32 6.33 13.73
CA TYR A 390 7.98 5.25 12.81
C TYR A 390 9.22 4.77 12.04
N GLU A 391 9.53 3.47 12.10
CA GLU A 391 10.60 2.84 11.30
C GLU A 391 10.35 3.02 9.80
N VAL A 392 9.09 3.07 9.38
CA VAL A 392 8.68 3.26 7.98
C VAL A 392 8.69 4.72 7.51
N TYR A 393 9.02 5.67 8.40
CA TYR A 393 8.95 7.10 8.08
C TYR A 393 9.80 7.49 6.87
N ASN A 394 9.16 8.14 5.91
CA ASN A 394 9.78 8.77 4.76
C ASN A 394 8.96 10.02 4.41
N SER A 395 9.64 11.16 4.20
CA SER A 395 8.99 12.44 3.90
C SER A 395 8.15 12.43 2.61
N THR A 396 8.31 11.41 1.76
CA THR A 396 7.57 11.21 0.52
C THR A 396 6.55 10.07 0.57
N SER A 397 6.35 9.43 1.73
CA SER A 397 5.36 8.38 1.90
C SER A 397 3.93 8.92 1.94
N ASP A 398 3.01 8.14 1.37
CA ASP A 398 1.57 8.35 1.51
C ASP A 398 1.08 7.93 2.91
N LEU A 399 -0.04 8.51 3.37
CA LEU A 399 -0.49 8.42 4.77
C LEU A 399 -0.76 6.99 5.26
N TYR A 400 -1.32 6.13 4.40
CA TYR A 400 -1.66 4.73 4.76
C TYR A 400 -0.43 3.91 5.19
N THR A 401 0.79 4.31 4.78
CA THR A 401 2.02 3.59 5.17
C THR A 401 2.25 3.60 6.67
N TYR A 402 1.89 4.70 7.34
CA TYR A 402 2.00 4.84 8.80
C TYR A 402 0.95 4.00 9.53
N PHE A 403 -0.22 3.78 8.91
CA PHE A 403 -1.25 2.92 9.47
C PHE A 403 -0.81 1.45 9.54
N TYR A 404 0.02 0.99 8.60
CA TYR A 404 0.59 -0.37 8.66
C TYR A 404 1.53 -0.56 9.85
N GLU A 405 2.40 0.40 10.13
CA GLU A 405 3.26 0.30 11.31
C GLU A 405 2.46 0.51 12.60
N ARG A 406 1.47 1.41 12.58
CA ARG A 406 0.54 1.59 13.69
C ARG A 406 -0.23 0.30 14.01
N SER A 407 -0.72 -0.42 13.00
CA SER A 407 -1.42 -1.70 13.20
C SER A 407 -0.51 -2.73 13.85
N TYR A 408 0.76 -2.81 13.43
CA TYR A 408 1.75 -3.67 14.07
C TYR A 408 1.94 -3.34 15.56
N HIS A 409 2.00 -2.05 15.92
CA HIS A 409 2.22 -1.64 17.31
C HIS A 409 1.04 -1.99 18.22
N ILE A 410 -0.20 -1.84 17.75
CA ILE A 410 -1.41 -2.11 18.57
C ILE A 410 -1.87 -3.58 18.55
N LEU A 411 -1.32 -4.40 17.66
CA LEU A 411 -1.54 -5.84 17.67
C LEU A 411 -0.85 -6.52 18.86
N LYS A 412 -1.48 -7.54 19.43
CA LYS A 412 -0.80 -8.45 20.35
C LYS A 412 0.21 -9.35 19.60
N PRO A 413 1.20 -9.96 20.28
CA PRO A 413 2.05 -10.98 19.67
C PRO A 413 1.23 -12.09 18.99
N GLU A 414 1.64 -12.53 17.81
CA GLU A 414 0.90 -13.50 16.99
C GLU A 414 -0.47 -13.01 16.45
N GLY A 415 -0.86 -11.76 16.67
CA GLY A 415 -2.06 -11.14 16.09
C GLY A 415 -1.93 -10.85 14.59
N PHE A 416 -3.07 -10.57 13.93
CA PHE A 416 -3.14 -10.42 12.46
C PHE A 416 -3.58 -9.04 12.01
N SER A 417 -2.92 -8.48 10.99
CA SER A 417 -3.40 -7.26 10.32
C SER A 417 -3.82 -7.58 8.89
N CYS A 418 -4.97 -7.07 8.46
CA CYS A 418 -5.52 -7.25 7.11
C CYS A 418 -6.01 -5.91 6.56
N PHE A 419 -5.24 -5.26 5.68
CA PHE A 419 -5.59 -3.95 5.13
C PHE A 419 -5.83 -4.01 3.63
N ILE A 420 -6.74 -3.17 3.16
CA ILE A 420 -6.82 -2.78 1.75
C ILE A 420 -6.19 -1.40 1.58
N SER A 421 -5.17 -1.28 0.74
CA SER A 421 -4.44 -0.03 0.52
C SER A 421 -4.14 0.22 -0.95
N SER A 422 -3.38 1.28 -1.28
CA SER A 422 -2.85 1.45 -2.63
C SER A 422 -1.61 0.57 -2.84
N ASN A 423 -1.54 -0.19 -3.93
CA ASN A 423 -0.41 -1.10 -4.21
C ASN A 423 0.94 -0.40 -4.47
N LYS A 424 0.96 0.94 -4.56
CA LYS A 424 2.15 1.73 -4.92
C LYS A 424 3.35 1.49 -4.02
N TRP A 425 3.14 1.24 -2.73
CA TRP A 425 4.23 0.97 -1.80
C TRP A 425 5.05 -0.26 -2.18
N MET A 426 4.52 -1.18 -2.99
CA MET A 426 5.23 -2.38 -3.46
C MET A 426 6.37 -2.01 -4.41
N ARG A 427 6.24 -0.92 -5.19
CA ARG A 427 7.21 -0.56 -6.25
C ARG A 427 7.87 0.82 -6.03
N ALA A 428 7.18 1.75 -5.39
CA ALA A 428 7.66 3.11 -5.21
C ALA A 428 8.90 3.19 -4.30
N LYS A 429 9.80 4.16 -4.56
CA LYS A 429 11.02 4.40 -3.76
C LYS A 429 10.70 4.68 -2.29
N TYR A 430 9.61 5.40 -1.99
CA TYR A 430 9.20 5.69 -0.61
C TYR A 430 8.87 4.42 0.19
N GLY A 431 8.37 3.37 -0.49
CA GLY A 431 7.94 2.12 0.12
C GLY A 431 9.09 1.22 0.59
N LYS A 432 10.34 1.54 0.30
CA LYS A 432 11.51 0.70 0.66
C LYS A 432 11.58 0.37 2.15
N LYS A 433 11.33 1.36 3.01
CA LYS A 433 11.34 1.13 4.47
C LYS A 433 10.16 0.26 4.92
N LEU A 434 8.98 0.44 4.31
CA LEU A 434 7.80 -0.38 4.60
C LEU A 434 7.99 -1.84 4.15
N ARG A 435 8.53 -2.06 2.94
CA ARG A 435 8.87 -3.41 2.45
C ARG A 435 9.88 -4.12 3.35
N ARG A 436 10.92 -3.40 3.78
CA ARG A 436 11.89 -3.92 4.75
C ARG A 436 11.24 -4.25 6.09
N PHE A 437 10.40 -3.36 6.60
CA PHE A 437 9.66 -3.57 7.84
C PHE A 437 8.83 -4.86 7.80
N PHE A 438 8.06 -5.08 6.72
CA PHE A 438 7.34 -6.34 6.53
C PHE A 438 8.27 -7.54 6.43
N LYS A 439 9.38 -7.42 5.68
CA LYS A 439 10.34 -8.52 5.51
C LYS A 439 11.00 -8.92 6.83
N GLU A 440 11.24 -8.00 7.76
CA GLU A 440 12.03 -8.26 8.97
C GLU A 440 11.20 -8.48 10.24
N LYS A 441 10.02 -7.86 10.33
CA LYS A 441 9.23 -7.81 11.57
C LYS A 441 7.95 -8.64 11.50
N THR A 442 7.47 -8.98 10.30
CA THR A 442 6.17 -9.62 10.11
C THR A 442 6.27 -10.94 9.33
N THR A 443 5.29 -11.80 9.54
CA THR A 443 5.10 -13.02 8.76
C THR A 443 3.97 -12.76 7.79
N LEU A 444 4.30 -12.49 6.53
CA LEU A 444 3.34 -12.29 5.47
C LEU A 444 2.59 -13.59 5.19
N LYS A 445 1.27 -13.51 5.10
CA LYS A 445 0.39 -14.65 4.81
C LYS A 445 -0.17 -14.57 3.41
N GLN A 446 -0.61 -13.39 3.03
CA GLN A 446 -1.31 -13.18 1.78
C GLN A 446 -1.11 -11.78 1.21
N ILE A 447 -0.94 -11.69 -0.10
CA ILE A 447 -0.99 -10.44 -0.87
C ILE A 447 -1.96 -10.63 -2.03
N ILE A 448 -2.89 -9.69 -2.24
CA ILE A 448 -3.68 -9.60 -3.46
C ILE A 448 -3.37 -8.26 -4.11
N ASP A 449 -2.83 -8.26 -5.31
CA ASP A 449 -2.70 -7.07 -6.14
C ASP A 449 -3.83 -7.05 -7.16
N PHE A 450 -4.69 -6.03 -7.11
CA PHE A 450 -5.81 -5.89 -8.03
C PHE A 450 -5.39 -5.46 -9.43
N ASN A 451 -4.11 -5.08 -9.64
CA ASN A 451 -3.47 -4.91 -10.95
C ASN A 451 -4.34 -4.16 -11.99
N GLY A 452 -4.87 -2.99 -11.62
CA GLY A 452 -5.71 -2.16 -12.50
C GLY A 452 -7.22 -2.42 -12.41
N TYR A 453 -7.65 -3.52 -11.78
CA TYR A 453 -9.07 -3.74 -11.46
C TYR A 453 -9.57 -2.65 -10.49
N GLN A 454 -10.63 -1.96 -10.91
CA GLN A 454 -11.22 -0.87 -10.14
C GLN A 454 -12.09 -1.43 -9.00
N VAL A 455 -11.48 -1.64 -7.83
CA VAL A 455 -12.21 -2.04 -6.61
C VAL A 455 -13.17 -0.93 -6.15
N PHE A 456 -12.78 0.33 -6.34
CA PHE A 456 -13.61 1.50 -6.03
C PHE A 456 -13.97 2.24 -7.33
N GLU A 457 -14.98 3.11 -7.30
CA GLU A 457 -15.27 4.03 -8.43
C GLU A 457 -14.09 5.00 -8.75
N ALA A 458 -13.00 4.95 -7.97
CA ALA A 458 -11.80 5.74 -8.15
C ALA A 458 -10.69 4.98 -8.89
N THR A 459 -9.89 5.70 -9.67
CA THR A 459 -8.80 5.16 -10.50
C THR A 459 -7.53 4.85 -9.69
N VAL A 460 -7.64 4.34 -8.47
CA VAL A 460 -6.49 4.02 -7.63
C VAL A 460 -6.29 2.51 -7.64
N ASP A 461 -5.10 2.07 -8.04
CA ASP A 461 -4.72 0.66 -7.95
C ASP A 461 -4.55 0.26 -6.49
N THR A 462 -5.11 -0.90 -6.13
CA THR A 462 -5.25 -1.34 -4.75
C THR A 462 -4.64 -2.71 -4.51
N ASP A 463 -4.29 -2.96 -3.26
CA ASP A 463 -3.85 -4.25 -2.76
C ASP A 463 -4.55 -4.64 -1.46
N ILE A 464 -4.66 -5.94 -1.18
CA ILE A 464 -4.95 -6.47 0.16
C ILE A 464 -3.70 -7.14 0.71
N LEU A 465 -3.27 -6.73 1.90
CA LEU A 465 -2.15 -7.32 2.62
C LEU A 465 -2.62 -7.94 3.94
N LEU A 466 -2.37 -9.23 4.13
CA LEU A 466 -2.56 -9.95 5.39
C LEU A 466 -1.21 -10.38 5.95
N PHE A 467 -0.88 -9.90 7.15
CA PHE A 467 0.33 -10.31 7.87
C PHE A 467 0.05 -10.65 9.34
N LYS A 468 0.99 -11.37 9.94
CA LYS A 468 0.99 -11.71 11.37
C LYS A 468 2.13 -10.99 12.10
N LYS A 469 1.90 -10.51 13.33
CA LYS A 469 2.90 -9.90 14.21
C LYS A 469 3.84 -10.96 14.79
N THR A 470 4.72 -11.46 13.92
CA THR A 470 5.74 -12.48 14.21
C THR A 470 6.86 -12.31 13.20
N LYS A 471 8.12 -12.39 13.62
CA LYS A 471 9.24 -12.42 12.67
C LYS A 471 9.11 -13.61 11.72
N PRO A 472 9.51 -13.47 10.44
CA PRO A 472 9.41 -14.57 9.50
C PRO A 472 10.34 -15.73 9.88
N SER A 473 9.93 -16.95 9.53
CA SER A 473 10.68 -18.18 9.77
C SER A 473 10.48 -19.14 8.60
N GLY A 474 11.03 -18.79 7.43
CA GLY A 474 10.93 -19.60 6.22
C GLY A 474 9.50 -19.75 5.68
N ASN A 475 8.61 -18.79 5.97
CA ASN A 475 7.21 -18.89 5.59
C ASN A 475 6.98 -18.66 4.10
N ILE A 476 5.95 -19.35 3.59
CA ILE A 476 5.39 -19.16 2.26
C ILE A 476 4.31 -18.07 2.33
N VAL A 477 4.35 -17.16 1.36
CA VAL A 477 3.37 -16.11 1.13
C VAL A 477 2.52 -16.53 -0.07
N ASN A 478 1.20 -16.50 0.08
CA ASN A 478 0.28 -16.73 -1.03
C ASN A 478 0.00 -15.39 -1.72
N ILE A 479 0.19 -15.31 -3.03
CA ILE A 479 0.07 -14.07 -3.78
C ILE A 479 -0.95 -14.26 -4.91
N LEU A 480 -1.84 -13.30 -5.08
CA LEU A 480 -2.75 -13.25 -6.22
C LEU A 480 -2.53 -11.95 -6.99
N ASN A 481 -2.20 -12.06 -8.26
CA ASN A 481 -2.30 -10.94 -9.20
C ASN A 481 -3.61 -11.11 -9.96
N ILE A 482 -4.54 -10.18 -9.80
CA ILE A 482 -5.81 -10.21 -10.52
C ILE A 482 -5.54 -10.11 -12.02
N GLN A 483 -6.11 -11.04 -12.79
CA GLN A 483 -6.03 -11.03 -14.26
C GLN A 483 -7.26 -10.33 -14.86
N PRO A 484 -7.21 -9.92 -16.14
CA PRO A 484 -8.30 -9.21 -16.80
C PRO A 484 -9.64 -9.96 -16.89
N ASP A 485 -9.63 -11.28 -16.66
CA ASP A 485 -10.82 -12.13 -16.65
C ASP A 485 -11.62 -12.04 -15.33
N PHE A 486 -11.07 -11.41 -14.30
CA PHE A 486 -11.77 -11.23 -13.02
C PHE A 486 -12.92 -10.23 -13.17
N THR A 487 -14.13 -10.67 -12.84
CA THR A 487 -15.35 -9.86 -12.94
C THR A 487 -15.99 -9.66 -11.57
N PRO A 488 -16.89 -8.67 -11.39
CA PRO A 488 -17.65 -8.52 -10.15
C PRO A 488 -18.48 -9.76 -9.75
N ALA A 489 -18.80 -10.66 -10.70
CA ALA A 489 -19.52 -11.90 -10.42
C ALA A 489 -18.61 -13.03 -9.90
N THR A 490 -17.28 -12.87 -10.02
CA THR A 490 -16.30 -13.88 -9.63
C THR A 490 -16.09 -13.88 -8.11
N ASP A 491 -16.27 -15.03 -7.45
CA ASP A 491 -15.90 -15.18 -6.04
C ASP A 491 -14.38 -15.09 -5.86
N ILE A 492 -13.92 -14.02 -5.21
CA ILE A 492 -12.50 -13.75 -4.97
C ILE A 492 -11.80 -14.90 -4.25
N THR A 493 -12.48 -15.65 -3.38
CA THR A 493 -11.86 -16.78 -2.68
C THR A 493 -11.60 -17.94 -3.63
N THR A 494 -12.58 -18.29 -4.46
CA THR A 494 -12.44 -19.35 -5.47
C THR A 494 -11.35 -18.99 -6.47
N TYR A 495 -11.37 -17.75 -6.97
CA TYR A 495 -10.35 -17.25 -7.89
C TYR A 495 -8.95 -17.23 -7.27
N PHE A 496 -8.84 -16.81 -6.01
CA PHE A 496 -7.59 -16.87 -5.26
C PHE A 496 -7.03 -18.28 -5.17
N ASN A 497 -7.87 -19.27 -4.87
CA ASN A 497 -7.41 -20.64 -4.72
C ASN A 497 -6.95 -21.27 -6.04
N SER A 498 -7.50 -20.85 -7.19
CA SER A 498 -7.11 -21.36 -8.51
C SER A 498 -5.93 -20.63 -9.16
N HIS A 499 -5.67 -19.36 -8.80
CA HIS A 499 -4.66 -18.53 -9.47
C HIS A 499 -3.53 -18.04 -8.54
N LYS A 500 -3.51 -18.45 -7.26
CA LYS A 500 -2.45 -18.02 -6.35
C LYS A 500 -1.08 -18.54 -6.78
N LEU A 501 -0.08 -17.71 -6.57
CA LEU A 501 1.33 -18.04 -6.56
C LEU A 501 1.79 -18.24 -5.13
N GLU A 502 2.74 -19.15 -4.92
CA GLU A 502 3.38 -19.38 -3.63
C GLU A 502 4.84 -18.95 -3.72
N MET A 503 5.26 -18.04 -2.84
CA MET A 503 6.64 -17.53 -2.81
C MET A 503 7.20 -17.56 -1.39
N LYS A 504 8.49 -17.86 -1.22
CA LYS A 504 9.14 -17.73 0.08
C LYS A 504 9.33 -16.24 0.39
N GLN A 505 9.00 -15.82 1.61
CA GLN A 505 9.17 -14.42 2.01
C GLN A 505 10.65 -13.96 1.95
N SER A 506 11.62 -14.88 2.06
CA SER A 506 13.04 -14.60 1.88
C SER A 506 13.37 -13.99 0.52
N ASP A 507 12.59 -14.36 -0.50
CA ASP A 507 12.87 -14.07 -1.90
C ASP A 507 12.36 -12.68 -2.32
N PHE A 508 11.59 -12.01 -1.44
CA PHE A 508 11.13 -10.65 -1.68
C PHE A 508 12.28 -9.63 -1.61
N ASP A 509 12.39 -8.76 -2.61
CA ASP A 509 13.36 -7.65 -2.61
C ASP A 509 12.78 -6.41 -1.91
N SER A 510 13.52 -5.84 -0.97
CA SER A 510 13.14 -4.57 -0.33
C SER A 510 13.17 -3.38 -1.30
N ASN A 511 13.78 -3.48 -2.47
CA ASN A 511 13.74 -2.44 -3.50
C ASN A 511 12.45 -2.49 -4.34
N CYS A 512 11.87 -3.66 -4.56
CA CYS A 512 10.63 -3.83 -5.31
C CYS A 512 9.99 -5.18 -4.97
N PHE A 513 8.71 -5.20 -4.57
CA PHE A 513 7.93 -6.43 -4.48
C PHE A 513 7.38 -6.73 -5.87
N THR A 514 7.92 -7.77 -6.50
CA THR A 514 7.50 -8.27 -7.81
C THR A 514 7.02 -9.71 -7.62
N PHE A 515 5.83 -10.01 -8.12
CA PHE A 515 5.20 -11.31 -7.92
C PHE A 515 5.20 -12.06 -9.25
N ALA A 516 6.05 -13.07 -9.33
CA ALA A 516 6.22 -13.91 -10.50
C ALA A 516 6.51 -15.35 -10.05
N ASP A 517 6.29 -16.33 -10.92
CA ASP A 517 6.64 -17.72 -10.62
C ASP A 517 8.16 -17.93 -10.53
N GLU A 518 8.59 -19.08 -10.00
CA GLU A 518 10.01 -19.38 -9.80
C GLU A 518 10.80 -19.33 -11.12
N THR A 519 10.20 -19.81 -12.21
CA THR A 519 10.78 -19.79 -13.56
C THR A 519 11.06 -18.37 -14.04
N THR A 520 10.07 -17.48 -13.91
CA THR A 520 10.19 -16.05 -14.28
C THR A 520 11.19 -15.32 -13.39
N ILE A 521 11.23 -15.64 -12.09
CA ILE A 521 12.21 -15.06 -11.16
C ILE A 521 13.63 -15.47 -11.53
N ASN A 522 13.85 -16.75 -11.82
CA ASN A 522 15.16 -17.26 -12.21
C ASN A 522 15.61 -16.68 -13.55
N LEU A 523 14.70 -16.60 -14.52
CA LEU A 523 14.95 -15.95 -15.80
C LEU A 523 15.30 -14.46 -15.62
N LYS A 524 14.56 -13.72 -14.79
CA LYS A 524 14.89 -12.33 -14.45
C LYS A 524 16.30 -12.20 -13.87
N LYS A 525 16.66 -13.04 -12.90
CA LYS A 525 18.01 -13.04 -12.28
C LYS A 525 19.10 -13.33 -13.32
N LYS A 526 18.87 -14.30 -14.21
CA LYS A 526 19.81 -14.63 -15.29
C LYS A 526 20.07 -13.44 -16.21
N ILE A 527 19.02 -12.71 -16.59
CA ILE A 527 19.15 -11.46 -17.36
C ILE A 527 19.95 -10.40 -16.57
N GLU A 528 19.69 -10.25 -15.27
CA GLU A 528 20.42 -9.32 -14.38
C GLU A 528 21.91 -9.67 -14.23
N GLU A 529 22.25 -10.95 -14.14
CA GLU A 529 23.62 -11.44 -13.96
C GLU A 529 24.49 -11.21 -15.20
N LYS A 530 23.89 -11.28 -16.39
CA LYS A 530 24.59 -11.14 -17.68
C LYS A 530 24.72 -9.69 -18.15
N GLY A 531 23.81 -8.81 -17.73
CA GLY A 531 23.80 -7.41 -18.16
C GLY A 531 24.34 -6.43 -17.12
N ILE A 532 24.85 -5.30 -17.59
CA ILE A 532 25.21 -4.17 -16.74
C ILE A 532 24.01 -3.20 -16.72
N PRO A 533 23.45 -2.83 -15.55
CA PRO A 533 22.36 -1.87 -15.47
C PRO A 533 22.69 -0.55 -16.18
N LEU A 534 21.76 0.00 -16.96
CA LEU A 534 21.95 1.25 -17.74
C LEU A 534 22.54 2.41 -16.93
N LYS A 535 22.15 2.57 -15.66
CA LYS A 535 22.71 3.61 -14.77
C LYS A 535 24.23 3.54 -14.56
N ASN A 536 24.83 2.36 -14.81
CA ASN A 536 26.26 2.10 -14.69
C ASN A 536 26.98 2.16 -16.06
N TRP A 537 26.26 2.43 -17.15
CA TRP A 537 26.85 2.77 -18.43
C TRP A 537 27.27 4.24 -18.44
N ASP A 538 28.22 4.60 -19.31
CA ASP A 538 28.62 5.99 -19.52
C ASP A 538 27.58 6.76 -20.38
N ILE A 539 26.36 6.87 -19.83
CA ILE A 539 25.21 7.52 -20.44
C ILE A 539 24.41 8.28 -19.39
N LYS A 540 23.66 9.28 -19.83
CA LYS A 540 22.71 10.05 -19.02
C LYS A 540 21.32 9.93 -19.62
N ILE A 541 20.35 9.67 -18.75
CA ILE A 541 18.93 9.71 -19.10
C ILE A 541 18.41 11.12 -18.84
N CYS A 542 17.99 11.80 -19.90
CA CYS A 542 17.48 13.16 -19.87
C CYS A 542 15.97 13.21 -20.08
N PHE A 543 15.33 14.25 -19.56
CA PHE A 543 13.88 14.42 -19.60
C PHE A 543 13.49 15.38 -20.73
N GLY A 544 12.40 15.09 -21.43
CA GLY A 544 11.81 16.06 -22.35
C GLY A 544 11.32 17.32 -21.64
N ILE A 545 11.10 18.36 -22.44
CA ILE A 545 10.79 19.71 -21.95
C ILE A 545 9.37 19.77 -21.38
N LYS A 546 9.27 20.19 -20.11
CA LYS A 546 8.01 20.53 -19.45
C LYS A 546 7.72 22.02 -19.63
N THR A 547 6.71 22.33 -20.45
CA THR A 547 6.36 23.73 -20.75
C THR A 547 5.52 24.40 -19.68
N GLY A 548 4.79 23.63 -18.85
CA GLY A 548 3.79 24.15 -17.92
C GLY A 548 2.51 24.70 -18.60
N PHE A 549 2.53 24.93 -19.92
CA PHE A 549 1.39 25.42 -20.69
C PHE A 549 1.55 25.12 -22.20
N ASN A 550 1.35 23.86 -22.61
CA ASN A 550 1.64 23.39 -23.98
C ASN A 550 1.02 24.25 -25.08
N LYS A 551 -0.19 24.80 -24.88
CA LYS A 551 -0.89 25.61 -25.90
C LYS A 551 -0.13 26.88 -26.32
N ALA A 552 0.68 27.45 -25.42
CA ALA A 552 1.45 28.66 -25.73
C ALA A 552 2.81 28.34 -26.36
N PHE A 553 3.46 27.27 -25.90
CA PHE A 553 4.85 26.95 -26.25
C PHE A 553 5.01 25.92 -27.36
N ILE A 554 4.01 25.08 -27.61
CA ILE A 554 4.02 24.09 -28.70
C ILE A 554 3.07 24.58 -29.79
N ILE A 555 3.62 24.93 -30.94
CA ILE A 555 2.92 25.54 -32.08
C ILE A 555 3.03 24.65 -33.32
N THR A 556 2.11 24.82 -34.27
CA THR A 556 2.16 24.15 -35.58
C THR A 556 3.08 24.88 -36.55
N THR A 557 3.44 24.25 -37.68
CA THR A 557 4.21 24.91 -38.75
C THR A 557 3.52 26.17 -39.26
N GLU A 558 2.20 26.17 -39.46
CA GLU A 558 1.48 27.36 -39.94
C GLU A 558 1.60 28.52 -38.94
N LYS A 559 1.50 28.21 -37.63
CA LYS A 559 1.64 29.23 -36.59
C LYS A 559 3.10 29.72 -36.47
N ARG A 560 4.09 28.85 -36.67
CA ARG A 560 5.50 29.26 -36.75
C ARG A 560 5.69 30.24 -37.90
N ASP A 561 5.18 29.92 -39.08
CA ASP A 561 5.35 30.76 -40.27
C ASP A 561 4.63 32.10 -40.12
N GLU A 562 3.45 32.12 -39.49
CA GLU A 562 2.75 33.36 -39.11
C GLU A 562 3.60 34.23 -38.15
N ILE A 563 4.23 33.64 -37.12
CA ILE A 563 5.09 34.38 -36.19
C ILE A 563 6.30 34.96 -36.93
N LEU A 564 6.93 34.17 -37.81
CA LEU A 564 8.10 34.59 -38.58
C LEU A 564 7.77 35.66 -39.63
N ALA A 565 6.58 35.61 -40.23
CA ALA A 565 6.09 36.63 -41.16
C ALA A 565 5.77 37.97 -40.47
N ASN A 566 5.39 37.92 -39.18
CA ASN A 566 5.11 39.10 -38.37
C ASN A 566 6.36 39.71 -37.70
N CYS A 567 7.56 39.16 -37.92
CA CYS A 567 8.81 39.76 -37.48
C CYS A 567 9.09 41.06 -38.25
N ARG A 568 9.53 42.11 -37.55
CA ARG A 568 9.69 43.47 -38.10
C ARG A 568 10.99 43.65 -38.88
N THR A 569 12.03 42.92 -38.50
CA THR A 569 13.34 43.00 -39.15
C THR A 569 13.90 41.61 -39.43
N GLN A 570 14.88 41.53 -40.33
CA GLN A 570 15.53 40.26 -40.65
C GLN A 570 16.33 39.71 -39.46
N GLU A 571 16.86 40.58 -38.60
CA GLU A 571 17.56 40.22 -37.37
C GLU A 571 16.59 39.59 -36.36
N GLU A 572 15.41 40.17 -36.14
CA GLU A 572 14.36 39.58 -35.31
C GLU A 572 13.97 38.19 -35.83
N ARG A 573 13.78 38.07 -37.16
CA ARG A 573 13.41 36.81 -37.79
C ARG A 573 14.46 35.72 -37.53
N LYS A 574 15.74 36.04 -37.74
CA LYS A 574 16.86 35.11 -37.47
C LYS A 574 16.92 34.68 -36.00
N MET A 575 16.80 35.63 -35.06
CA MET A 575 16.80 35.30 -33.63
C MET A 575 15.57 34.47 -33.22
N THR A 576 14.40 34.78 -33.79
CA THR A 576 13.15 34.07 -33.53
C THR A 576 13.20 32.64 -34.05
N GLU A 577 13.75 32.44 -35.24
CA GLU A 577 13.96 31.11 -35.81
C GLU A 577 14.90 30.26 -34.96
N GLN A 578 15.94 30.84 -34.37
CA GLN A 578 16.86 30.12 -33.48
C GLN A 578 16.21 29.56 -32.21
N ILE A 579 15.20 30.26 -31.67
CA ILE A 579 14.49 29.82 -30.46
C ILE A 579 13.29 28.90 -30.77
N ILE A 580 12.88 28.76 -32.02
CA ILE A 580 11.80 27.85 -32.43
C ILE A 580 12.40 26.55 -32.92
N LYS A 581 12.29 25.49 -32.11
CA LYS A 581 12.90 24.17 -32.38
C LYS A 581 11.85 23.12 -32.73
N PRO A 582 12.10 22.18 -33.65
CA PRO A 582 11.16 21.09 -33.91
C PRO A 582 10.98 20.24 -32.65
N VAL A 583 9.75 19.81 -32.35
CA VAL A 583 9.42 19.06 -31.13
C VAL A 583 8.62 17.78 -31.41
N LEU A 584 9.02 16.69 -30.76
CA LEU A 584 8.39 15.38 -30.82
C LEU A 584 7.56 15.09 -29.56
N ARG A 585 6.48 14.32 -29.73
CA ARG A 585 5.63 13.83 -28.63
C ARG A 585 5.62 12.30 -28.59
N GLY A 586 5.32 11.74 -27.42
CA GLY A 586 5.39 10.28 -27.19
C GLY A 586 4.58 9.46 -28.20
N ARG A 587 3.35 9.90 -28.52
CA ARG A 587 2.47 9.26 -29.53
C ARG A 587 3.02 9.20 -30.96
N ASN A 588 4.14 9.88 -31.21
CA ASN A 588 4.77 9.96 -32.52
C ASN A 588 6.04 9.08 -32.62
N ILE A 589 6.36 8.32 -31.57
CA ILE A 589 7.50 7.41 -31.50
C ILE A 589 7.01 5.98 -31.72
N TYR A 590 7.76 5.21 -32.48
CA TYR A 590 7.61 3.76 -32.66
C TYR A 590 8.99 3.09 -32.53
N ARG A 591 9.09 1.75 -32.64
CA ARG A 591 10.40 1.08 -32.55
C ARG A 591 11.30 1.57 -33.68
N TYR A 592 12.54 1.92 -33.34
CA TYR A 592 13.61 2.41 -34.21
C TYR A 592 13.39 3.78 -34.88
N GLY A 593 12.15 4.29 -34.99
CA GLY A 593 11.85 5.55 -35.67
C GLY A 593 10.75 6.42 -35.04
N TYR A 594 10.49 7.56 -35.67
CA TYR A 594 9.43 8.48 -35.26
C TYR A 594 8.85 9.21 -36.47
N LYS A 595 7.60 9.70 -36.35
CA LYS A 595 6.94 10.56 -37.35
C LYS A 595 6.78 11.97 -36.81
N TRP A 596 7.57 12.92 -37.29
CA TRP A 596 7.45 14.30 -36.83
C TRP A 596 6.11 14.89 -37.28
N ALA A 597 5.35 15.43 -36.33
CA ALA A 597 3.98 15.91 -36.56
C ALA A 597 3.92 17.41 -36.91
N GLU A 598 4.99 17.94 -37.50
CA GLU A 598 5.07 19.35 -37.90
C GLU A 598 4.83 20.33 -36.73
N LEU A 599 5.34 19.95 -35.55
CA LEU A 599 5.23 20.75 -34.33
C LEU A 599 6.55 21.35 -33.93
N TRP A 600 6.45 22.55 -33.34
CA TRP A 600 7.58 23.36 -32.93
C TRP A 600 7.44 23.83 -31.48
N LEU A 601 8.56 23.94 -30.78
CA LEU A 601 8.70 24.43 -29.42
C LEU A 601 9.33 25.83 -29.44
N ILE A 602 8.68 26.79 -28.79
CA ILE A 602 9.28 28.08 -28.45
C ILE A 602 10.17 27.87 -27.22
N ARG A 603 11.48 27.83 -27.42
CA ARG A 603 12.50 27.58 -26.40
C ARG A 603 13.14 28.90 -25.95
N ILE A 604 12.59 29.48 -24.89
CA ILE A 604 13.22 30.58 -24.17
C ILE A 604 13.71 30.04 -22.84
N GLU A 605 15.02 30.08 -22.61
CA GLU A 605 15.65 29.49 -21.44
C GLU A 605 15.44 30.32 -20.18
N SER A 606 15.40 29.63 -19.04
CA SER A 606 15.40 30.28 -17.73
C SER A 606 16.60 31.19 -17.58
N ARG A 607 16.40 32.37 -16.99
CA ARG A 607 17.43 33.41 -16.76
C ARG A 607 17.93 34.13 -18.02
N TRP A 608 17.55 33.69 -19.22
CA TRP A 608 17.97 34.32 -20.47
C TRP A 608 17.64 35.81 -20.47
N THR A 609 16.45 36.20 -20.03
CA THR A 609 16.05 37.62 -20.00
C THR A 609 16.95 38.41 -19.06
N ASN A 610 17.22 37.89 -17.86
CA ASN A 610 18.04 38.57 -16.86
C ASN A 610 19.50 38.72 -17.30
N GLN A 611 20.04 37.72 -17.99
CA GLN A 611 21.42 37.76 -18.53
C GLN A 611 21.59 38.77 -19.66
N ASN A 612 20.54 39.04 -20.44
CA ASN A 612 20.63 39.85 -21.66
C ASN A 612 20.00 41.26 -21.54
N ARG A 613 19.18 41.53 -20.51
CA ARG A 613 18.40 42.80 -20.45
C ARG A 613 19.20 44.05 -20.11
N ASN A 614 20.46 43.94 -19.67
CA ASN A 614 21.31 45.08 -19.28
C ASN A 614 20.57 46.10 -18.38
N LYS A 615 19.98 45.63 -17.27
CA LYS A 615 19.17 46.39 -16.29
C LYS A 615 17.84 46.97 -16.79
N ARG A 616 17.46 46.83 -18.07
CA ARG A 616 16.13 47.26 -18.58
C ARG A 616 15.01 46.46 -17.92
N ALA A 617 13.79 47.02 -17.87
CA ALA A 617 12.62 46.29 -17.36
C ALA A 617 12.40 45.00 -18.19
N PRO A 618 12.16 43.83 -17.55
CA PRO A 618 12.18 42.53 -18.23
C PRO A 618 11.23 42.42 -19.43
N GLU A 619 9.94 42.77 -19.26
CA GLU A 619 8.97 42.67 -20.35
C GLU A 619 9.20 43.70 -21.46
N ILE A 620 9.69 44.90 -21.11
CA ILE A 620 10.05 45.93 -22.11
C ILE A 620 11.21 45.43 -22.98
N PHE A 621 12.22 44.81 -22.35
CA PHE A 621 13.34 44.19 -23.07
C PHE A 621 12.86 43.04 -23.96
N PHE A 622 12.10 42.10 -23.42
CA PHE A 622 11.62 40.94 -24.18
C PHE A 622 10.74 41.34 -25.37
N LYS A 623 9.80 42.29 -25.17
CA LYS A 623 8.97 42.85 -26.25
C LYS A 623 9.79 43.55 -27.33
N LYS A 624 10.94 44.14 -26.99
CA LYS A 624 11.83 44.78 -27.96
C LYS A 624 12.59 43.76 -28.80
N ILE A 625 13.07 42.67 -28.19
CA ILE A 625 13.88 41.66 -28.88
C ILE A 625 13.01 40.67 -29.67
N TYR A 626 11.86 40.26 -29.11
CA TYR A 626 10.95 39.30 -29.71
C TYR A 626 9.50 39.82 -29.75
N PRO A 627 9.20 40.93 -30.46
CA PRO A 627 7.85 41.49 -30.48
C PRO A 627 6.81 40.52 -31.06
N ALA A 628 7.13 39.73 -32.09
CA ALA A 628 6.20 38.74 -32.64
C ALA A 628 5.87 37.61 -31.65
N VAL A 629 6.89 37.04 -31.01
CA VAL A 629 6.72 35.97 -30.00
C VAL A 629 6.00 36.49 -28.75
N HIS A 630 6.34 37.71 -28.29
CA HIS A 630 5.66 38.35 -27.17
C HIS A 630 4.18 38.52 -27.45
N LYS A 631 3.81 38.99 -28.65
CA LYS A 631 2.41 39.12 -29.08
C LYS A 631 1.69 37.77 -29.04
N HIS A 632 2.31 36.71 -29.57
CA HIS A 632 1.75 35.34 -29.54
C HIS A 632 1.52 34.85 -28.11
N LEU A 633 2.55 34.87 -27.25
CA LEU A 633 2.43 34.35 -25.89
C LEU A 633 1.41 35.16 -25.07
N LYS A 634 1.31 36.48 -25.30
CA LYS A 634 0.38 37.37 -24.59
C LYS A 634 -1.09 37.05 -24.86
N ILE A 635 -1.43 36.46 -26.02
CA ILE A 635 -2.80 35.96 -26.31
C ILE A 635 -3.27 34.99 -25.24
N PHE A 636 -2.36 34.17 -24.72
CA PHE A 636 -2.66 33.14 -23.72
C PHE A 636 -2.62 33.65 -22.27
N GLY A 637 -2.22 34.90 -22.05
CA GLY A 637 -1.97 35.46 -20.71
C GLY A 637 -3.16 35.30 -19.76
N ASN A 638 -4.36 35.63 -20.23
CA ASN A 638 -5.61 35.53 -19.46
C ASN A 638 -6.39 34.23 -19.73
N THR A 639 -5.90 33.35 -20.61
CA THR A 639 -6.60 32.11 -20.96
C THR A 639 -6.51 31.12 -19.79
N ARG A 640 -7.66 30.81 -19.18
CA ARG A 640 -7.75 29.73 -18.19
C ARG A 640 -7.68 28.37 -18.89
N GLY A 641 -6.55 27.68 -18.75
CA GLY A 641 -6.40 26.26 -19.10
C GLY A 641 -6.73 25.32 -17.92
N LYS A 642 -6.27 24.06 -17.98
CA LYS A 642 -6.10 23.24 -16.78
C LYS A 642 -4.93 23.82 -15.97
N GLY A 643 -5.17 24.29 -14.75
CA GLY A 643 -4.14 24.89 -13.86
C GLY A 643 -4.28 26.40 -13.69
N LYS A 644 -3.19 27.08 -13.29
CA LYS A 644 -3.19 28.50 -12.89
C LYS A 644 -3.12 29.52 -14.06
N GLY A 645 -3.02 29.05 -15.31
CA GLY A 645 -2.84 29.89 -16.51
C GLY A 645 -1.37 30.24 -16.80
N LEU A 646 -1.09 30.87 -17.94
CA LEU A 646 0.29 31.13 -18.40
C LEU A 646 1.06 32.04 -17.44
N TYR A 647 0.45 33.12 -16.93
CA TYR A 647 1.13 34.09 -16.05
C TYR A 647 1.44 33.54 -14.65
N ASN A 648 0.66 32.57 -14.17
CA ASN A 648 0.76 32.04 -12.81
C ASN A 648 1.22 30.57 -12.80
N ARG A 649 1.85 30.08 -13.87
CA ARG A 649 2.26 28.68 -13.98
C ARG A 649 3.38 28.37 -12.99
N ASP A 650 3.29 27.21 -12.34
CA ASP A 650 4.28 26.76 -11.35
C ASP A 650 5.60 26.28 -11.99
N ASP A 651 5.54 25.83 -13.25
CA ASP A 651 6.69 25.35 -14.02
C ASP A 651 7.15 26.41 -15.04
N GLN A 652 7.95 27.38 -14.59
CA GLN A 652 8.56 28.45 -15.43
C GLN A 652 9.98 28.81 -14.99
N GLY A 653 10.67 29.61 -15.81
CA GLY A 653 11.93 30.29 -15.47
C GLY A 653 11.68 31.54 -14.62
N ASP A 654 12.51 32.58 -14.81
CA ASP A 654 12.37 33.82 -14.04
C ASP A 654 11.10 34.60 -14.42
N TYR A 655 10.61 34.38 -15.65
CA TYR A 655 9.46 35.07 -16.22
C TYR A 655 8.50 34.11 -16.93
N TRP A 656 7.24 34.53 -17.09
CA TRP A 656 6.16 33.72 -17.65
C TRP A 656 6.35 33.36 -19.13
N TRP A 657 7.27 34.00 -19.85
CA TRP A 657 7.68 33.62 -21.21
C TRP A 657 8.86 32.63 -21.23
N GLU A 658 9.50 32.32 -20.10
CA GLU A 658 10.67 31.44 -20.01
C GLU A 658 10.30 30.01 -19.57
N LEU A 659 10.86 29.00 -20.22
CA LEU A 659 10.75 27.62 -19.76
C LEU A 659 11.51 27.42 -18.45
N ARG A 660 11.17 26.37 -17.71
CA ARG A 660 11.88 25.98 -16.48
C ARG A 660 13.36 25.74 -16.78
N ASP A 661 14.20 26.04 -15.79
CA ASP A 661 15.64 25.75 -15.80
C ASP A 661 15.96 24.29 -16.20
N CYS A 662 16.89 24.12 -17.12
CA CYS A 662 17.30 22.85 -17.70
C CYS A 662 18.77 22.92 -18.07
N ASN A 663 19.60 22.11 -17.40
CA ASN A 663 21.06 22.15 -17.56
C ASN A 663 21.59 21.24 -18.68
N TYR A 664 20.74 20.45 -19.32
CA TYR A 664 21.12 19.49 -20.37
C TYR A 664 20.57 19.87 -21.76
N TYR A 665 20.25 21.15 -21.98
CA TYR A 665 19.88 21.66 -23.31
C TYR A 665 20.86 21.25 -24.43
N PRO A 666 22.19 21.31 -24.25
CA PRO A 666 23.14 20.89 -25.29
C PRO A 666 23.00 19.42 -25.71
N GLU A 667 22.44 18.55 -24.86
CA GLU A 667 22.26 17.13 -25.19
C GLU A 667 21.15 16.92 -26.23
N PHE A 668 20.19 17.85 -26.36
CA PHE A 668 19.21 17.81 -27.46
C PHE A 668 19.85 18.04 -28.84
N GLU A 669 21.00 18.69 -28.89
CA GLU A 669 21.71 19.03 -30.13
C GLU A 669 22.70 17.93 -30.57
N LYS A 670 22.70 16.78 -29.87
CA LYS A 670 23.50 15.59 -30.18
C LYS A 670 22.60 14.47 -30.72
N SER A 671 23.21 13.50 -31.40
CA SER A 671 22.55 12.23 -31.70
C SER A 671 22.18 11.53 -30.40
N LYS A 672 20.96 11.03 -30.32
CA LYS A 672 20.38 10.47 -29.09
C LYS A 672 19.41 9.34 -29.40
N ILE A 673 19.09 8.55 -28.39
CA ILE A 673 18.00 7.57 -28.44
C ILE A 673 16.84 8.14 -27.64
N VAL A 674 15.68 8.33 -28.26
CA VAL A 674 14.47 8.85 -27.62
C VAL A 674 13.50 7.71 -27.31
N TYR A 675 12.71 7.84 -26.24
CA TYR A 675 11.68 6.85 -25.91
C TYR A 675 10.44 7.47 -25.25
N SER A 676 9.27 6.86 -25.51
CA SER A 676 7.99 7.32 -24.97
C SER A 676 7.80 6.89 -23.52
N ASP A 677 7.31 7.80 -22.66
CA ASP A 677 6.89 7.47 -21.28
C ASP A 677 5.69 6.52 -21.27
N ILE A 678 4.74 6.71 -22.19
CA ILE A 678 3.47 5.98 -22.19
C ILE A 678 3.35 5.21 -23.50
N ALA A 679 3.32 3.88 -23.41
CA ALA A 679 3.18 2.97 -24.53
C ALA A 679 2.72 1.59 -24.03
N ASP A 680 2.28 0.70 -24.90
CA ASP A 680 1.93 -0.72 -24.62
C ASP A 680 3.17 -1.63 -24.47
N LYS A 681 4.30 -1.21 -25.05
CA LYS A 681 5.62 -1.83 -24.98
C LYS A 681 6.72 -0.76 -24.92
N LEU A 682 7.97 -1.16 -24.69
CA LEU A 682 9.10 -0.24 -24.81
C LEU A 682 9.29 0.21 -26.26
N LEU A 683 9.38 1.53 -26.48
CA LEU A 683 9.54 2.13 -27.81
C LEU A 683 10.77 3.04 -27.81
N PHE A 684 11.90 2.55 -28.30
CA PHE A 684 13.13 3.34 -28.45
C PHE A 684 13.37 3.65 -29.93
N ALA A 685 13.67 4.91 -30.24
CA ALA A 685 13.96 5.40 -31.58
C ALA A 685 15.29 6.14 -31.63
N TYR A 686 15.96 6.06 -32.78
CA TYR A 686 17.16 6.85 -33.04
C TYR A 686 16.78 8.27 -33.47
N ASP A 687 17.38 9.29 -32.87
CA ASP A 687 17.30 10.66 -33.33
C ASP A 687 18.68 11.19 -33.73
N GLY A 688 18.91 11.26 -35.05
CA GLY A 688 20.03 11.96 -35.67
C GLY A 688 19.71 13.39 -36.14
N GLN A 689 18.44 13.82 -36.04
CA GLN A 689 17.96 15.12 -36.54
C GLN A 689 17.94 16.20 -35.45
N LYS A 690 18.37 15.87 -34.23
CA LYS A 690 18.51 16.82 -33.10
C LYS A 690 17.16 17.43 -32.68
N ILE A 691 16.10 16.63 -32.70
CA ILE A 691 14.75 17.09 -32.36
C ILE A 691 14.58 17.27 -30.85
N TYR A 692 13.79 18.27 -30.46
CA TYR A 692 13.41 18.45 -29.05
C TYR A 692 12.25 17.53 -28.72
N THR A 693 12.01 17.29 -27.43
CA THR A 693 10.95 16.40 -26.99
C THR A 693 10.14 17.02 -25.87
N ASN A 694 8.86 16.63 -25.75
CA ASN A 694 8.01 17.06 -24.64
C ASN A 694 8.21 16.16 -23.40
N ASN A 695 7.67 16.57 -22.25
CA ASN A 695 7.82 15.88 -20.97
C ASN A 695 7.26 14.44 -20.87
N THR A 696 6.66 13.90 -21.93
CA THR A 696 6.23 12.49 -22.03
C THR A 696 7.17 11.67 -22.91
N VAL A 697 8.34 12.20 -23.22
CA VAL A 697 9.42 11.58 -23.97
C VAL A 697 10.71 11.85 -23.23
N TYR A 698 11.49 10.81 -23.00
CA TYR A 698 12.82 10.89 -22.41
C TYR A 698 13.85 10.53 -23.48
N PHE A 699 15.12 10.72 -23.19
CA PHE A 699 16.18 10.30 -24.10
C PHE A 699 17.47 9.92 -23.39
N LEU A 700 18.19 9.00 -23.99
CA LEU A 700 19.57 8.65 -23.64
C LEU A 700 20.49 9.52 -24.49
N ASN A 701 21.49 10.16 -23.88
CA ASN A 701 22.43 11.05 -24.58
C ASN A 701 23.51 10.28 -25.38
N THR A 702 23.10 9.23 -26.09
CA THR A 702 23.97 8.38 -26.89
C THR A 702 23.31 8.02 -28.21
N GLY A 703 24.11 7.92 -29.27
CA GLY A 703 23.69 7.40 -30.58
C GLY A 703 24.10 5.94 -30.81
N ASN A 704 24.45 5.19 -29.76
CA ASN A 704 24.91 3.81 -29.89
C ASN A 704 23.81 2.89 -30.44
N LYS A 705 23.97 2.42 -31.68
CA LYS A 705 23.01 1.57 -32.38
C LYS A 705 22.92 0.14 -31.83
N TYR A 706 24.00 -0.40 -31.26
CA TYR A 706 23.92 -1.67 -30.52
C TYR A 706 23.00 -1.53 -29.31
N LEU A 707 23.13 -0.44 -28.56
CA LEU A 707 22.24 -0.17 -27.43
C LEU A 707 20.78 -0.04 -27.89
N LEU A 708 20.53 0.64 -29.02
CA LEU A 708 19.19 0.72 -29.62
C LEU A 708 18.61 -0.65 -29.99
N ALA A 709 19.43 -1.58 -30.50
CA ALA A 709 19.02 -2.94 -30.82
C ALA A 709 18.57 -3.69 -29.55
N VAL A 710 19.43 -3.73 -28.53
CA VAL A 710 19.15 -4.47 -27.29
C VAL A 710 17.96 -3.87 -26.54
N LEU A 711 17.85 -2.53 -26.47
CA LEU A 711 16.74 -1.86 -25.76
C LEU A 711 15.37 -2.13 -26.37
N ASN A 712 15.31 -2.39 -27.67
CA ASN A 712 14.08 -2.75 -28.35
C ASN A 712 13.79 -4.25 -28.29
N SER A 713 14.69 -5.11 -27.79
CA SER A 713 14.50 -6.57 -27.80
C SER A 713 13.37 -7.07 -26.89
N MET A 714 12.81 -8.24 -27.22
CA MET A 714 11.78 -8.89 -26.41
C MET A 714 12.28 -9.26 -25.01
N ALA A 715 13.56 -9.64 -24.87
CA ALA A 715 14.16 -9.94 -23.57
C ALA A 715 14.15 -8.71 -22.63
N ILE A 716 14.45 -7.53 -23.16
CA ILE A 716 14.39 -6.28 -22.39
C ILE A 716 12.96 -5.85 -22.10
N ASP A 717 12.02 -5.99 -23.03
CA ASP A 717 10.61 -5.70 -22.78
C ASP A 717 10.03 -6.62 -21.69
N PHE A 718 10.34 -7.93 -21.76
CA PHE A 718 9.99 -8.90 -20.73
C PHE A 718 10.56 -8.50 -19.36
N TYR A 719 11.85 -8.22 -19.27
CA TYR A 719 12.50 -7.82 -18.01
C TYR A 719 11.87 -6.53 -17.45
N TYR A 720 11.60 -5.55 -18.32
CA TYR A 720 10.97 -4.29 -17.93
C TYR A 720 9.59 -4.48 -17.31
N ARG A 721 8.79 -5.41 -17.84
CA ARG A 721 7.47 -5.74 -17.28
C ARG A 721 7.55 -6.34 -15.88
N GLN A 722 8.66 -6.99 -15.53
CA GLN A 722 8.86 -7.51 -14.17
C GLN A 722 9.10 -6.39 -13.15
N ILE A 723 9.89 -5.39 -13.52
CA ILE A 723 10.32 -4.33 -12.59
C ILE A 723 9.41 -3.09 -12.57
N SER A 724 8.68 -2.83 -13.67
CA SER A 724 7.86 -1.61 -13.82
C SER A 724 6.44 -1.75 -13.25
N SER A 725 5.80 -0.60 -13.01
CA SER A 725 4.39 -0.52 -12.63
C SER A 725 3.52 -0.36 -13.89
N GLN A 726 2.56 -1.27 -14.10
CA GLN A 726 1.55 -1.14 -15.16
C GLN A 726 0.55 -0.02 -14.81
N LEU A 727 0.03 0.68 -15.81
CA LEU A 727 -1.02 1.69 -15.66
C LEU A 727 -2.34 1.12 -16.22
N GLY A 728 -3.23 0.68 -15.33
CA GLY A 728 -4.45 -0.02 -15.73
C GLY A 728 -4.16 -1.29 -16.54
N ASN A 729 -5.08 -1.69 -17.43
CA ASN A 729 -5.06 -3.01 -18.06
C ASN A 729 -4.12 -3.18 -19.28
N ALA A 730 -3.36 -2.16 -19.73
CA ALA A 730 -2.55 -2.29 -20.97
C ALA A 730 -1.34 -1.36 -21.14
N ALA A 731 -1.32 -0.16 -20.55
CA ALA A 731 -0.25 0.82 -20.83
C ALA A 731 0.91 0.73 -19.82
N LEU A 732 2.13 0.64 -20.30
CA LEU A 732 3.37 0.77 -19.54
C LEU A 732 3.75 2.24 -19.31
N ARG A 733 4.41 2.49 -18.18
CA ARG A 733 5.07 3.75 -17.87
C ARG A 733 6.58 3.58 -17.88
N ALA A 734 7.27 4.04 -18.91
CA ALA A 734 8.72 4.01 -19.10
C ALA A 734 9.45 5.05 -18.20
N PHE A 735 9.24 5.00 -16.88
CA PHE A 735 9.91 5.94 -15.98
C PHE A 735 11.43 5.69 -15.94
N THR A 736 12.19 6.77 -15.84
CA THR A 736 13.66 6.72 -15.75
C THR A 736 14.16 5.78 -14.65
N ILE A 737 13.45 5.69 -13.52
CA ILE A 737 13.82 4.82 -12.39
C ILE A 737 13.81 3.32 -12.72
N TYR A 738 13.07 2.91 -13.75
CA TYR A 738 13.02 1.53 -14.20
C TYR A 738 13.94 1.34 -15.42
N VAL A 739 13.94 2.30 -16.34
CA VAL A 739 14.84 2.28 -17.51
C VAL A 739 16.31 2.25 -17.06
N GLU A 740 16.69 3.01 -16.03
CA GLU A 740 18.06 3.02 -15.49
C GLU A 740 18.51 1.66 -14.92
N GLN A 741 17.58 0.73 -14.69
CA GLN A 741 17.85 -0.62 -14.18
C GLN A 741 17.91 -1.69 -15.28
N LEU A 742 17.66 -1.34 -16.55
CA LEU A 742 17.71 -2.31 -17.64
C LEU A 742 19.13 -2.90 -17.75
N PRO A 743 19.28 -4.22 -17.58
CA PRO A 743 20.57 -4.90 -17.68
C PRO A 743 20.93 -5.04 -19.15
N ILE A 744 22.03 -4.44 -19.59
CA ILE A 744 22.49 -4.51 -21.00
C ILE A 744 23.85 -5.22 -21.03
N PRO A 745 24.01 -6.33 -21.78
CA PRO A 745 25.29 -6.99 -21.96
C PRO A 745 26.30 -6.05 -22.61
N LYS A 746 27.50 -5.98 -22.04
CA LYS A 746 28.60 -5.20 -22.60
C LYS A 746 29.54 -6.13 -23.38
N ILE A 747 29.54 -5.99 -24.71
CA ILE A 747 30.33 -6.80 -25.63
C ILE A 747 31.36 -5.94 -26.38
N SER A 748 32.34 -6.59 -27.02
CA SER A 748 33.39 -5.91 -27.78
C SER A 748 32.84 -5.15 -28.98
N GLU A 749 33.55 -4.13 -29.48
CA GLU A 749 33.10 -3.36 -30.66
C GLU A 749 32.92 -4.22 -31.91
N SER A 750 33.75 -5.26 -32.08
CA SER A 750 33.60 -6.21 -33.20
C SER A 750 32.30 -7.01 -33.09
N ASP A 751 31.92 -7.42 -31.89
CA ASP A 751 30.71 -8.22 -31.65
C ASP A 751 29.42 -7.36 -31.72
N GLN A 752 29.55 -6.03 -31.56
CA GLN A 752 28.43 -5.10 -31.78
C GLN A 752 28.07 -4.94 -33.26
N LYS A 753 29.03 -5.16 -34.17
CA LYS A 753 28.89 -4.86 -35.60
C LYS A 753 27.67 -5.54 -36.26
N PRO A 754 27.39 -6.85 -36.04
CA PRO A 754 26.23 -7.49 -36.65
C PRO A 754 24.89 -6.89 -36.20
N PHE A 755 24.78 -6.45 -34.94
CA PHE A 755 23.59 -5.74 -34.45
C PHE A 755 23.43 -4.38 -35.13
N ILE A 756 24.54 -3.65 -35.27
CA ILE A 756 24.55 -2.31 -35.88
C ILE A 756 24.13 -2.39 -37.36
N GLU A 757 24.60 -3.39 -38.11
CA GLU A 757 24.23 -3.60 -39.51
C GLU A 757 22.74 -3.87 -39.70
N LEU A 758 22.13 -4.69 -38.81
CA LEU A 758 20.69 -4.92 -38.80
C LEU A 758 19.91 -3.65 -38.45
N VAL A 759 20.37 -2.89 -37.45
CA VAL A 759 19.76 -1.60 -37.09
C VAL A 759 19.85 -0.62 -38.25
N ASP A 760 20.95 -0.58 -39.00
CA ASP A 760 21.07 0.29 -40.16
C ASP A 760 20.11 -0.09 -41.29
N CYS A 761 19.87 -1.38 -41.50
CA CYS A 761 18.81 -1.84 -42.39
C CYS A 761 17.42 -1.39 -41.93
N ILE A 762 17.13 -1.50 -40.62
CA ILE A 762 15.85 -1.06 -40.05
C ILE A 762 15.69 0.46 -40.22
N LEU A 763 16.68 1.25 -39.82
CA LEU A 763 16.66 2.71 -39.90
C LEU A 763 16.50 3.22 -41.35
N ALA A 764 17.07 2.50 -42.32
CA ALA A 764 16.91 2.81 -43.73
C ALA A 764 15.47 2.61 -44.24
N ILE A 765 14.69 1.73 -43.61
CA ILE A 765 13.28 1.47 -43.96
C ILE A 765 12.36 2.38 -43.14
N THR A 766 12.58 2.52 -41.84
CA THR A 766 11.68 3.24 -40.93
C THR A 766 11.70 4.76 -41.15
N LYS A 767 12.71 5.30 -41.84
CA LYS A 767 12.77 6.73 -42.17
C LYS A 767 11.79 7.13 -43.27
N ASP A 768 11.22 6.17 -44.01
CA ASP A 768 10.31 6.45 -45.12
C ASP A 768 8.92 6.87 -44.58
N ASP A 769 8.33 7.89 -45.18
CA ASP A 769 7.06 8.47 -44.70
C ASP A 769 5.86 7.50 -44.75
N ASP A 770 5.90 6.53 -45.66
CA ASP A 770 4.89 5.48 -45.86
C ASP A 770 5.10 4.23 -44.99
N TYR A 771 6.18 4.15 -44.20
CA TYR A 771 6.53 2.94 -43.42
C TYR A 771 5.36 2.41 -42.57
N LEU A 772 4.69 3.31 -41.83
CA LEU A 772 3.57 2.94 -40.95
C LEU A 772 2.33 2.45 -41.71
N GLU A 773 2.25 2.70 -43.01
CA GLU A 773 1.12 2.35 -43.88
C GLU A 773 1.46 1.21 -44.86
N ASN A 774 2.73 0.77 -44.90
CA ASN A 774 3.25 -0.20 -45.84
C ASN A 774 3.54 -1.57 -45.17
N PRO A 775 2.65 -2.58 -45.31
CA PRO A 775 2.81 -3.87 -44.65
C PRO A 775 4.09 -4.61 -45.06
N ALA A 776 4.53 -4.50 -46.33
CA ALA A 776 5.72 -5.18 -46.80
C ALA A 776 7.00 -4.64 -46.12
N LYS A 777 7.07 -3.32 -45.91
CA LYS A 777 8.17 -2.71 -45.14
C LYS A 777 8.14 -3.13 -43.68
N GLN A 778 6.95 -3.21 -43.07
CA GLN A 778 6.80 -3.65 -41.67
C GLN A 778 7.21 -5.11 -41.49
N THR A 779 6.80 -6.01 -42.37
CA THR A 779 7.24 -7.43 -42.33
C THR A 779 8.75 -7.53 -42.39
N ARG A 780 9.41 -6.79 -43.30
CA ARG A 780 10.86 -6.81 -43.42
C ARG A 780 11.56 -6.27 -42.17
N VAL A 781 11.01 -5.23 -41.53
CA VAL A 781 11.54 -4.74 -40.24
C VAL A 781 11.36 -5.79 -39.14
N HIS A 782 10.19 -6.44 -39.06
CA HIS A 782 9.95 -7.51 -38.10
C HIS A 782 10.92 -8.69 -38.29
N ASP A 783 11.29 -9.05 -39.52
CA ASP A 783 12.27 -10.10 -39.79
C ASP A 783 13.67 -9.73 -39.25
N TYR A 784 14.08 -8.46 -39.36
CA TYR A 784 15.32 -7.97 -38.75
C TYR A 784 15.23 -7.91 -37.22
N GLU A 785 14.09 -7.48 -36.68
CA GLU A 785 13.85 -7.50 -35.23
C GLU A 785 13.96 -8.93 -34.67
N ARG A 786 13.39 -9.92 -35.35
CA ARG A 786 13.49 -11.34 -34.96
C ARG A 786 14.93 -11.85 -34.96
N GLN A 787 15.73 -11.44 -35.95
CA GLN A 787 17.16 -11.77 -35.99
C GLN A 787 17.92 -11.13 -34.81
N ILE A 788 17.62 -9.86 -34.50
CA ILE A 788 18.17 -9.17 -33.32
C ILE A 788 17.76 -9.92 -32.05
N ASP A 789 16.50 -10.29 -31.88
CA ASP A 789 16.02 -11.00 -30.69
C ASP A 789 16.75 -12.33 -30.49
N GLN A 790 16.93 -13.13 -31.55
CA GLN A 790 17.71 -14.37 -31.49
C GLN A 790 19.18 -14.15 -31.09
N MET A 791 19.79 -13.06 -31.57
CA MET A 791 21.15 -12.70 -31.18
C MET A 791 21.20 -12.21 -29.72
N VAL A 792 20.19 -11.46 -29.26
CA VAL A 792 20.10 -10.98 -27.88
C VAL A 792 19.87 -12.13 -26.91
N TYR A 793 19.04 -13.13 -27.24
CA TYR A 793 18.83 -14.31 -26.41
C TYR A 793 20.14 -15.06 -26.13
N LYS A 794 21.03 -15.15 -27.13
CA LYS A 794 22.37 -15.73 -26.97
C LYS A 794 23.25 -14.93 -26.02
N LEU A 795 23.13 -13.60 -25.97
CA LEU A 795 23.89 -12.78 -25.01
C LEU A 795 23.52 -13.06 -23.54
N TYR A 796 22.30 -13.54 -23.31
CA TYR A 796 21.80 -13.91 -21.98
C TYR A 796 21.86 -15.42 -21.70
N ASP A 797 22.41 -16.22 -22.62
CA ASP A 797 22.44 -17.69 -22.57
C ASP A 797 21.04 -18.33 -22.39
N LEU A 798 20.00 -17.78 -23.02
CA LEU A 798 18.62 -18.27 -22.81
C LEU A 798 18.35 -19.63 -23.47
N THR A 799 17.61 -20.49 -22.78
CA THR A 799 17.14 -21.78 -23.32
C THR A 799 15.86 -21.62 -24.15
N GLU A 800 15.49 -22.64 -24.92
CA GLU A 800 14.25 -22.61 -25.71
C GLU A 800 13.00 -22.43 -24.83
N GLU A 801 12.95 -23.07 -23.66
CA GLU A 801 11.84 -22.91 -22.72
C GLU A 801 11.76 -21.49 -22.16
N GLU A 802 12.90 -20.87 -21.85
CA GLU A 802 12.96 -19.48 -21.38
C GLU A 802 12.55 -18.50 -22.48
N ILE A 803 12.95 -18.76 -23.73
CA ILE A 803 12.54 -17.97 -24.90
C ILE A 803 11.01 -18.04 -25.08
N LYS A 804 10.39 -19.21 -24.96
CA LYS A 804 8.92 -19.35 -25.01
C LYS A 804 8.19 -18.53 -23.95
N ILE A 805 8.76 -18.41 -22.75
CA ILE A 805 8.22 -17.56 -21.68
C ILE A 805 8.28 -16.08 -22.08
N ILE A 806 9.40 -15.64 -22.65
CA ILE A 806 9.59 -14.26 -23.14
C ILE A 806 8.65 -13.94 -24.30
N GLU A 807 8.51 -14.86 -25.24
CA GLU A 807 7.68 -14.70 -26.44
C GLU A 807 6.18 -14.85 -26.16
N GLY A 808 5.82 -15.38 -24.98
CA GLY A 808 4.44 -15.54 -24.55
C GLY A 808 3.74 -16.75 -25.19
N GLU A 809 4.49 -17.73 -25.69
CA GLU A 809 3.94 -18.93 -26.35
C GLU A 809 3.27 -19.93 -25.38
N ASN A 810 3.33 -19.68 -24.07
CA ASN A 810 2.66 -20.48 -23.03
C ASN A 810 1.38 -19.82 -22.47
N LYS A 811 0.84 -18.77 -23.11
CA LYS A 811 -0.40 -18.09 -22.69
C LYS A 811 -1.62 -18.45 -23.53
#